data_AF-A0A4S0KP88-F1
#
_entry.id   AF-A0A4S0KP88-F1
#
_cell.length_a   1.000
_cell.length_b   1.000
_cell.length_c   1.000
_cell.angle_alpha   90.00
_cell.angle_beta   90.00
_cell.angle_gamma   90.00
#
_symmetry.space_group_name_H-M   'P 1'
#
loop_
_entity.id
_entity.type
_entity.pdbx_description
1 polymer ?
#
loop_
_entity_poly.entity_id
_entity_poly.type
_entity_poly.pdbx_seq_one_letter_code
_entity_poly.pdbx_strand_id
1 'polypeptide(L)'
;MMLTLALLAGFAFAWLLIGVTETYRLDLRFTQALLYVPFKLAYRIADDRIRIARNARTPVIYVVSHQSRIEPALMLSLLPDDTLHILDETSARSPWLEPWRELGRTIPFNAEHVFVSRRLVRVLRGKGRLAVYLPDTVEPDVKSFRLFRAITRIAMQADARIVPIFVAGTRDLPVSLTPADRAPRHWFPRLSLSVLEPMTIAELVARNPDQASNTNALFDRFAEARLYGGNLDRGLFLAMRDAADRVGASHPIIEDVISGALSYRKMFIGARVLGRRFEAVTAPGEAVGLLLPNANGVVLSFVGLVSGARVAAMINYTAGPASVTAAIRTAVIRTVVSSRAFIEKAGIGDIVAAVEVGGAKMLWLEDVRESVTTLDKVAAALFWRFPLQRQDAARPAVILFTSGSEGTPKAVVLSHRSLLANAMQAEARVTISPADILLNVLPVFHSFGLTGGTILPLVTGVKLFLYPSPLHYKIIPEIARKVRPTIMFGTDTFLANYARTAKDGDFSSLRFIVAGAEAVKPETRRAYRERFDASIIEGFGLTEAAPVVAVNTAIHNRDGTVGRLLPAIRMKLEPVEGIEDAGRLWLDGPNMMMGYMTADRPGELQPLEGWHDTGDIVSVDRDGFITIRGRAKRFAKIAGEMVSLGAVEMLVQSLWPEERHAAVAVPDKRRGERIVLVTTAGDADPEQLRQFGKKAGAAELMVPNDIIKVDEIPVLGSGKTDYVSARKLAIDRLGLSAAA
;
A
#
# COMPACT_ATOMS: atom_id res chain seq x y z
N MET A 1 -45.15 -21.31 30.04
CA MET A 1 -45.28 -19.97 30.69
C MET A 1 -44.22 -19.74 31.76
N MET A 2 -44.13 -20.55 32.84
CA MET A 2 -43.10 -20.36 33.89
C MET A 2 -41.66 -20.47 33.38
N LEU A 3 -41.36 -21.44 32.49
CA LEU A 3 -40.03 -21.57 31.87
C LEU A 3 -39.66 -20.33 31.05
N THR A 4 -40.61 -19.78 30.28
CA THR A 4 -40.41 -18.57 29.48
C THR A 4 -40.15 -17.35 30.36
N LEU A 5 -40.92 -17.19 31.46
CA LEU A 5 -40.71 -16.12 32.43
C LEU A 5 -39.36 -16.25 33.14
N ALA A 6 -38.97 -17.45 33.53
CA ALA A 6 -37.66 -17.71 34.14
C ALA A 6 -36.50 -17.42 33.19
N LEU A 7 -36.63 -17.79 31.91
CA LEU A 7 -35.64 -17.47 30.88
C LEU A 7 -35.54 -15.96 30.64
N LEU A 8 -36.67 -15.26 30.52
CA LEU A 8 -36.70 -13.80 30.35
C LEU A 8 -36.10 -13.08 31.57
N ALA A 9 -36.43 -13.53 32.79
CA ALA A 9 -35.85 -13.01 34.02
C ALA A 9 -34.33 -13.26 34.07
N GLY A 10 -33.87 -14.44 33.64
CA GLY A 10 -32.45 -14.77 33.52
C GLY A 10 -31.73 -13.87 32.51
N PHE A 11 -32.32 -13.63 31.33
CA PHE A 11 -31.77 -12.71 30.34
C PHE A 11 -31.71 -11.26 30.85
N ALA A 12 -32.77 -10.79 31.50
CA ALA A 12 -32.81 -9.46 32.09
C ALA A 12 -31.75 -9.31 33.20
N PHE A 13 -31.60 -10.31 34.08
CA PHE A 13 -30.58 -10.33 35.11
C PHE A 13 -29.16 -10.31 34.52
N ALA A 14 -28.90 -11.15 33.50
CA ALA A 14 -27.61 -11.16 32.81
C ALA A 14 -27.31 -9.81 32.14
N TRP A 15 -28.31 -9.20 31.47
CA TRP A 15 -28.17 -7.87 30.88
C TRP A 15 -27.82 -6.82 31.93
N LEU A 16 -28.55 -6.77 33.05
CA LEU A 16 -28.26 -5.85 34.16
C LEU A 16 -26.84 -6.06 34.70
N LEU A 17 -26.43 -7.31 34.94
CA LEU A 17 -25.10 -7.65 35.46
C LEU A 17 -23.97 -7.21 34.50
N ILE A 18 -24.14 -7.46 33.20
CA ILE A 18 -23.20 -6.99 32.18
C ILE A 18 -23.21 -5.45 32.16
N GLY A 19 -24.38 -4.82 32.28
CA GLY A 19 -24.50 -3.35 32.36
C GLY A 19 -23.73 -2.77 33.53
N VAL A 20 -23.81 -3.38 34.72
CA VAL A 20 -22.99 -3.01 35.89
C VAL A 20 -21.50 -3.18 35.58
N THR A 21 -21.12 -4.30 34.95
CA THR A 21 -19.72 -4.56 34.58
C THR A 21 -19.17 -3.50 33.62
N GLU A 22 -19.94 -3.16 32.58
CA GLU A 22 -19.57 -2.16 31.57
C GLU A 22 -19.53 -0.73 32.13
N THR A 23 -20.39 -0.43 33.10
CA THR A 23 -20.38 0.85 33.85
C THR A 23 -18.99 1.08 34.45
N TYR A 24 -18.44 0.10 35.17
CA TYR A 24 -17.12 0.22 35.78
C TYR A 24 -15.97 0.09 34.79
N ARG A 25 -16.06 -0.86 33.84
CA ARG A 25 -14.98 -1.13 32.87
C ARG A 25 -14.73 0.06 31.94
N LEU A 26 -15.80 0.67 31.44
CA LEU A 26 -15.75 1.73 30.44
C LEU A 26 -16.06 3.11 31.02
N ASP A 27 -16.28 3.23 32.33
CA ASP A 27 -16.65 4.48 33.01
C ASP A 27 -17.93 5.11 32.42
N LEU A 28 -18.96 4.29 32.18
CA LEU A 28 -20.25 4.72 31.62
C LEU A 28 -21.23 5.06 32.73
N ARG A 29 -22.24 5.91 32.46
CA ARG A 29 -23.45 5.92 33.31
C ARG A 29 -24.18 4.59 33.15
N PHE A 30 -24.89 4.15 34.19
CA PHE A 30 -25.61 2.89 34.13
C PHE A 30 -26.62 2.81 32.97
N THR A 31 -27.34 3.91 32.68
CA THR A 31 -28.27 3.99 31.53
C THR A 31 -27.56 3.87 30.18
N GLN A 32 -26.39 4.48 30.04
CA GLN A 32 -25.54 4.33 28.85
C GLN A 32 -25.06 2.88 28.68
N ALA A 33 -24.63 2.25 29.79
CA ALA A 33 -24.21 0.86 29.78
C ALA A 33 -25.37 -0.07 29.36
N LEU A 34 -26.57 0.11 29.92
CA LEU A 34 -27.75 -0.70 29.55
C LEU A 34 -28.06 -0.64 28.05
N LEU A 35 -27.99 0.55 27.44
CA LEU A 35 -28.21 0.71 26.00
C LEU A 35 -27.02 0.28 25.14
N TYR A 36 -25.83 0.13 25.73
CA TYR A 36 -24.64 -0.40 25.06
C TYR A 36 -24.60 -1.93 25.01
N VAL A 37 -25.00 -2.61 26.09
CA VAL A 37 -24.88 -4.08 26.23
C VAL A 37 -25.44 -4.87 25.03
N PRO A 38 -26.60 -4.52 24.43
CA PRO A 38 -27.09 -5.22 23.25
C PRO A 38 -26.09 -5.20 22.09
N PHE A 39 -25.43 -4.06 21.85
CA PHE A 39 -24.39 -3.96 20.83
C PHE A 39 -23.16 -4.79 21.21
N LYS A 40 -22.70 -4.69 22.47
CA LYS A 40 -21.56 -5.46 22.97
C LYS A 40 -21.74 -6.97 22.74
N LEU A 41 -22.92 -7.49 23.05
CA LEU A 41 -23.24 -8.92 22.94
C LEU A 41 -23.44 -9.35 21.49
N ALA A 42 -24.24 -8.62 20.71
CA ALA A 42 -24.53 -8.95 19.32
C ALA A 42 -23.25 -8.92 18.45
N TYR A 43 -22.37 -7.97 18.70
CA TYR A 43 -21.23 -7.67 17.83
C TYR A 43 -19.87 -7.96 18.46
N ARG A 44 -19.81 -8.43 19.71
CA ARG A 44 -18.56 -8.78 20.42
C ARG A 44 -17.50 -7.67 20.29
N ILE A 45 -17.92 -6.45 20.55
CA ILE A 45 -17.17 -5.23 20.22
C ILE A 45 -15.86 -5.21 21.02
N ALA A 46 -14.72 -5.04 20.35
CA ALA A 46 -13.46 -4.67 21.01
C ALA A 46 -13.45 -3.16 21.23
N ASP A 47 -13.61 -2.73 22.47
CA ASP A 47 -14.00 -1.36 22.83
C ASP A 47 -13.07 -0.69 23.86
N ASP A 48 -12.03 -1.37 24.34
CA ASP A 48 -11.16 -0.86 25.41
C ASP A 48 -10.53 0.50 25.09
N ARG A 49 -10.27 0.77 23.80
CA ARG A 49 -9.71 2.04 23.32
C ARG A 49 -10.66 3.24 23.49
N ILE A 50 -11.96 3.03 23.73
CA ILE A 50 -12.90 4.13 23.96
C ILE A 50 -12.53 5.00 25.16
N ARG A 51 -11.80 4.44 26.13
CA ARG A 51 -11.31 5.19 27.29
C ARG A 51 -10.40 6.35 26.89
N ILE A 52 -9.69 6.27 25.76
CA ILE A 52 -8.90 7.38 25.21
C ILE A 52 -9.82 8.58 24.92
N ALA A 53 -10.97 8.35 24.30
CA ALA A 53 -11.95 9.40 24.01
C ALA A 53 -12.59 9.96 25.29
N ARG A 54 -12.96 9.09 26.23
CA ARG A 54 -13.60 9.52 27.49
C ARG A 54 -12.65 10.33 28.38
N ASN A 55 -11.36 9.97 28.41
CA ASN A 55 -10.33 10.65 29.18
C ASN A 55 -9.77 11.90 28.48
N ALA A 56 -10.22 12.21 27.27
CA ALA A 56 -9.76 13.37 26.52
C ALA A 56 -10.11 14.68 27.24
N ARG A 57 -9.11 15.53 27.43
CA ARG A 57 -9.29 16.86 28.04
C ARG A 57 -10.11 17.75 27.11
N THR A 58 -11.01 18.53 27.70
CA THR A 58 -11.82 19.51 26.96
C THR A 58 -11.07 20.82 26.76
N PRO A 59 -11.36 21.59 25.68
CA PRO A 59 -12.30 21.28 24.61
C PRO A 59 -11.86 20.15 23.68
N VAL A 60 -12.82 19.31 23.26
CA VAL A 60 -12.56 18.16 22.39
C VAL A 60 -13.66 17.97 21.34
N ILE A 61 -13.24 17.55 20.14
CA ILE A 61 -14.10 17.13 19.05
C ILE A 61 -13.78 15.66 18.73
N TYR A 62 -14.77 14.80 18.94
CA TYR A 62 -14.76 13.42 18.47
C TYR A 62 -15.14 13.40 16.99
N VAL A 63 -14.24 12.94 16.13
CA VAL A 63 -14.45 12.85 14.69
C VAL A 63 -14.67 11.39 14.32
N VAL A 64 -15.94 11.03 14.13
CA VAL A 64 -16.40 9.65 14.01
C VAL A 64 -16.60 9.30 12.55
N SER A 65 -16.07 8.16 12.11
CA SER A 65 -16.39 7.61 10.79
C SER A 65 -17.81 7.08 10.74
N HIS A 66 -18.55 7.51 9.71
CA HIS A 66 -19.95 7.17 9.50
C HIS A 66 -20.08 6.15 8.36
N GLN A 67 -19.96 4.86 8.70
CA GLN A 67 -20.08 3.75 7.75
C GLN A 67 -21.46 3.10 7.78
N SER A 68 -22.18 3.19 8.90
CA SER A 68 -23.53 2.63 9.07
C SER A 68 -24.43 3.57 9.88
N ARG A 69 -25.70 3.16 10.02
CA ARG A 69 -26.65 3.88 10.89
C ARG A 69 -26.45 3.61 12.39
N ILE A 70 -25.57 2.68 12.77
CA ILE A 70 -25.38 2.29 14.18
C ILE A 70 -24.41 3.23 14.93
N GLU A 71 -23.47 3.87 14.25
CA GLU A 71 -22.44 4.71 14.88
C GLU A 71 -23.02 5.83 15.75
N PRO A 72 -24.10 6.54 15.37
CA PRO A 72 -24.80 7.46 16.28
C PRO A 72 -25.21 6.81 17.61
N ALA A 73 -25.86 5.64 17.58
CA ALA A 73 -26.32 4.93 18.78
C ALA A 73 -25.14 4.46 19.64
N LEU A 74 -24.09 3.91 19.01
CA LEU A 74 -22.88 3.50 19.70
C LEU A 74 -22.22 4.68 20.41
N MET A 75 -22.04 5.80 19.73
CA MET A 75 -21.37 6.96 20.29
C MET A 75 -22.20 7.64 21.39
N LEU A 76 -23.53 7.71 21.27
CA LEU A 76 -24.40 8.19 22.35
C LEU A 76 -24.31 7.30 23.61
N SER A 77 -24.06 6.01 23.42
CA SER A 77 -23.83 5.07 24.53
C SER A 77 -22.42 5.18 25.12
N LEU A 78 -21.42 5.45 24.29
CA LEU A 78 -20.01 5.27 24.66
C LEU A 78 -19.25 6.55 24.99
N LEU A 79 -19.65 7.69 24.45
CA LEU A 79 -19.02 8.99 24.72
C LEU A 79 -19.57 9.61 26.02
N PRO A 80 -18.89 10.61 26.60
CA PRO A 80 -19.42 11.33 27.75
C PRO A 80 -20.81 11.91 27.46
N ASP A 81 -21.70 11.86 28.45
CA ASP A 81 -23.12 12.24 28.32
C ASP A 81 -23.36 13.73 28.07
N ASP A 82 -22.40 14.57 28.44
CA ASP A 82 -22.39 16.00 28.14
C ASP A 82 -21.88 16.34 26.72
N THR A 83 -21.62 15.31 25.89
CA THR A 83 -21.26 15.48 24.48
C THR A 83 -22.43 15.96 23.65
N LEU A 84 -22.21 17.00 22.84
CA LEU A 84 -23.16 17.44 21.82
C LEU A 84 -22.89 16.70 20.51
N HIS A 85 -23.83 15.84 20.10
CA HIS A 85 -23.78 15.06 18.89
C HIS A 85 -24.40 15.81 17.70
N ILE A 86 -23.63 15.93 16.63
CA ILE A 86 -24.04 16.58 15.38
C ILE A 86 -24.47 15.49 14.39
N LEU A 87 -25.76 15.18 14.36
CA LEU A 87 -26.31 14.09 13.57
C LEU A 87 -26.73 14.56 12.18
N ASP A 88 -26.58 13.72 11.15
CA ASP A 88 -27.20 13.97 9.86
C ASP A 88 -28.75 13.94 9.97
N GLU A 89 -29.45 14.53 9.00
CA GLU A 89 -30.91 14.63 9.03
C GLU A 89 -31.62 13.27 9.12
N THR A 90 -31.06 12.22 8.51
CA THR A 90 -31.64 10.87 8.53
C THR A 90 -31.54 10.27 9.92
N SER A 91 -30.36 10.37 10.55
CA SER A 91 -30.16 9.89 11.92
C SER A 91 -30.97 10.69 12.95
N ALA A 92 -31.01 12.02 12.81
CA ALA A 92 -31.73 12.90 13.74
C ALA A 92 -33.24 12.64 13.75
N ARG A 93 -33.84 12.28 12.61
CA ARG A 93 -35.27 11.99 12.48
C ARG A 93 -35.63 10.51 12.68
N SER A 94 -34.65 9.65 12.95
CA SER A 94 -34.87 8.21 13.03
C SER A 94 -35.58 7.82 14.34
N PRO A 95 -36.76 7.17 14.29
CA PRO A 95 -37.50 6.79 15.50
C PRO A 95 -36.76 5.74 16.35
N TRP A 96 -36.06 4.79 15.70
CA TRP A 96 -35.34 3.73 16.42
C TRP A 96 -34.16 4.27 17.25
N LEU A 97 -33.64 5.46 16.92
CA LEU A 97 -32.54 6.10 17.64
C LEU A 97 -33.03 6.87 18.88
N GLU A 98 -34.35 7.06 19.06
CA GLU A 98 -34.92 7.86 20.17
C GLU A 98 -34.38 7.45 21.55
N PRO A 99 -34.34 6.15 21.93
CA PRO A 99 -33.83 5.76 23.25
C PRO A 99 -32.38 6.20 23.50
N TRP A 100 -31.56 6.23 22.44
CA TRP A 100 -30.18 6.68 22.52
C TRP A 100 -30.07 8.21 22.49
N ARG A 101 -30.98 8.91 21.80
CA ARG A 101 -30.99 10.38 21.79
C ARG A 101 -31.32 10.96 23.17
N GLU A 102 -32.04 10.24 24.02
CA GLU A 102 -32.27 10.64 25.41
C GLU A 102 -31.01 10.59 26.28
N LEU A 103 -29.97 9.83 25.86
CA LEU A 103 -28.71 9.74 26.62
C LEU A 103 -27.86 11.02 26.54
N GLY A 104 -28.03 11.85 25.52
CA GLY A 104 -27.12 12.96 25.24
C GLY A 104 -27.74 14.09 24.41
N ARG A 105 -27.03 15.21 24.29
CA ARG A 105 -27.53 16.35 23.52
C ARG A 105 -27.31 16.09 22.04
N THR A 106 -28.33 16.28 21.21
CA THR A 106 -28.23 16.13 19.75
C THR A 106 -28.68 17.39 19.04
N ILE A 107 -28.07 17.67 17.88
CA ILE A 107 -28.55 18.67 16.93
C ILE A 107 -28.54 18.06 15.52
N PRO A 108 -29.56 18.33 14.69
CA PRO A 108 -29.51 17.98 13.28
C PRO A 108 -28.54 18.90 12.53
N PHE A 109 -27.82 18.34 11.57
CA PHE A 109 -26.93 19.06 10.68
C PHE A 109 -27.29 18.78 9.23
N ASN A 110 -27.42 19.86 8.46
CA ASN A 110 -27.64 19.80 7.03
C ASN A 110 -26.30 19.98 6.31
N ALA A 111 -25.86 18.92 5.60
CA ALA A 111 -24.60 18.88 4.87
C ALA A 111 -24.55 19.82 3.64
N GLU A 112 -25.67 20.41 3.23
CA GLU A 112 -25.71 21.41 2.15
C GLU A 112 -25.30 22.81 2.64
N HIS A 113 -25.43 23.07 3.95
CA HIS A 113 -25.11 24.34 4.58
C HIS A 113 -23.90 24.21 5.54
N VAL A 114 -22.75 23.84 4.98
CA VAL A 114 -21.48 23.70 5.74
C VAL A 114 -20.88 25.08 6.03
N PHE A 115 -21.25 25.69 7.16
CA PHE A 115 -20.62 26.92 7.67
C PHE A 115 -20.06 26.76 9.08
N VAL A 116 -19.04 27.56 9.41
CA VAL A 116 -18.47 27.61 10.77
C VAL A 116 -19.53 28.20 11.71
N SER A 117 -20.14 27.34 12.52
CA SER A 117 -21.19 27.76 13.45
C SER A 117 -20.57 28.39 14.70
N ARG A 118 -20.81 29.70 14.91
CA ARG A 118 -20.40 30.43 16.13
C ARG A 118 -20.92 29.75 17.41
N ARG A 119 -22.06 29.06 17.33
CA ARG A 119 -22.65 28.28 18.44
C ARG A 119 -21.74 27.11 18.83
N LEU A 120 -21.23 26.35 17.86
CA LEU A 120 -20.34 25.21 18.13
C LEU A 120 -19.01 25.65 18.74
N VAL A 121 -18.44 26.75 18.23
CA VAL A 121 -17.22 27.35 18.78
C VAL A 121 -17.44 27.79 20.23
N ARG A 122 -18.61 28.38 20.55
CA ARG A 122 -18.97 28.78 21.92
C ARG A 122 -19.09 27.58 22.86
N VAL A 123 -19.70 26.48 22.42
CA VAL A 123 -19.78 25.23 23.20
C VAL A 123 -18.38 24.73 23.56
N LEU A 124 -17.47 24.68 22.59
CA LEU A 124 -16.09 24.26 22.83
C LEU A 124 -15.34 25.23 23.76
N ARG A 125 -15.40 26.55 23.52
CA ARG A 125 -14.77 27.54 24.41
C ARG A 125 -15.26 27.47 25.86
N GLY A 126 -16.49 26.99 26.08
CA GLY A 126 -17.03 26.64 27.40
C GLY A 126 -16.52 25.32 27.98
N LYS A 127 -15.38 24.79 27.51
CA LYS A 127 -14.83 23.47 27.87
C LYS A 127 -15.77 22.29 27.52
N GLY A 128 -16.55 22.44 26.45
CA GLY A 128 -17.50 21.43 25.98
C GLY A 128 -16.89 20.33 25.10
N ARG A 129 -17.74 19.36 24.75
CA ARG A 129 -17.43 18.21 23.90
C ARG A 129 -18.36 18.18 22.68
N LEU A 130 -17.82 17.92 21.50
CA LEU A 130 -18.60 17.72 20.28
C LEU A 130 -18.33 16.35 19.69
N ALA A 131 -19.34 15.70 19.13
CA ALA A 131 -19.18 14.53 18.26
C ALA A 131 -19.70 14.85 16.86
N VAL A 132 -18.85 14.66 15.84
CA VAL A 132 -19.16 14.93 14.44
C VAL A 132 -18.95 13.66 13.63
N TYR A 133 -19.92 13.33 12.78
CA TYR A 133 -19.92 12.12 11.96
C TYR A 133 -19.52 12.48 10.53
N LEU A 134 -18.38 11.98 10.08
CA LEU A 134 -17.84 12.23 8.74
C LEU A 134 -18.14 11.05 7.82
N PRO A 135 -18.48 11.30 6.54
CA PRO A 135 -18.54 10.24 5.54
C PRO A 135 -17.24 9.44 5.51
N ASP A 136 -17.35 8.12 5.46
CA ASP A 136 -16.20 7.21 5.42
C ASP A 136 -15.56 7.08 4.03
N THR A 137 -15.75 8.05 3.15
CA THR A 137 -15.16 8.00 1.81
C THR A 137 -13.64 8.18 1.91
N VAL A 138 -12.86 7.22 1.43
CA VAL A 138 -11.38 7.32 1.34
C VAL A 138 -10.94 8.34 0.29
N GLU A 139 -11.83 8.61 -0.66
CA GLU A 139 -11.69 9.59 -1.73
C GLU A 139 -12.85 10.61 -1.67
N PRO A 140 -12.88 11.53 -0.68
CA PRO A 140 -13.96 12.52 -0.52
C PRO A 140 -13.99 13.59 -1.61
N ASP A 141 -15.12 13.75 -2.30
CA ASP A 141 -15.31 14.84 -3.26
C ASP A 141 -15.17 16.25 -2.64
N VAL A 142 -15.17 17.28 -3.50
CA VAL A 142 -15.03 18.68 -3.06
C VAL A 142 -16.10 19.06 -2.03
N LYS A 143 -17.33 18.51 -2.11
CA LYS A 143 -18.42 18.79 -1.17
C LYS A 143 -18.13 18.17 0.20
N SER A 144 -17.78 16.89 0.24
CA SER A 144 -17.46 16.13 1.45
C SER A 144 -16.23 16.69 2.16
N PHE A 145 -15.23 17.14 1.40
CA PHE A 145 -14.01 17.75 1.97
C PHE A 145 -14.27 19.11 2.65
N ARG A 146 -15.37 19.81 2.33
CA ARG A 146 -15.76 21.06 3.04
C ARG A 146 -16.00 20.81 4.53
N LEU A 147 -16.48 19.63 4.90
CA LEU A 147 -16.76 19.30 6.29
C LEU A 147 -15.47 19.20 7.11
N PHE A 148 -14.42 18.58 6.55
CA PHE A 148 -13.08 18.58 7.14
C PHE A 148 -12.56 20.02 7.35
N ARG A 149 -12.72 20.90 6.35
CA ARG A 149 -12.32 22.32 6.47
C ARG A 149 -13.08 23.04 7.58
N ALA A 150 -14.39 22.82 7.69
CA ALA A 150 -15.22 23.43 8.72
C ALA A 150 -14.81 22.97 10.13
N ILE A 151 -14.64 21.66 10.33
CA ILE A 151 -14.18 21.09 11.61
C ILE A 151 -12.80 21.62 11.99
N THR A 152 -11.87 21.64 11.03
CA THR A 152 -10.52 22.18 11.24
C THR A 152 -10.59 23.63 11.73
N ARG A 153 -11.40 24.49 11.09
CA ARG A 153 -11.58 25.89 11.51
C ARG A 153 -12.21 26.01 12.91
N ILE A 154 -13.22 25.21 13.20
CA ILE A 154 -13.88 25.20 14.52
C ILE A 154 -12.88 24.79 15.60
N ALA A 155 -12.10 23.73 15.35
CA ALA A 155 -11.09 23.22 16.27
C ALA A 155 -10.03 24.29 16.56
N MET A 156 -9.49 24.93 15.53
CA MET A 156 -8.50 26.01 15.70
C MET A 156 -9.05 27.21 16.47
N GLN A 157 -10.29 27.65 16.20
CA GLN A 157 -10.89 28.81 16.88
C GLN A 157 -11.18 28.58 18.37
N ALA A 158 -11.30 27.32 18.78
CA ALA A 158 -11.58 26.93 20.15
C ALA A 158 -10.40 26.22 20.84
N ASP A 159 -9.25 26.12 20.15
CA ASP A 159 -8.10 25.32 20.58
C ASP A 159 -8.49 23.90 21.03
N ALA A 160 -9.38 23.27 20.26
CA ALA A 160 -9.95 21.98 20.59
C ALA A 160 -9.06 20.84 20.12
N ARG A 161 -8.95 19.81 20.97
CA ARG A 161 -8.33 18.54 20.63
C ARG A 161 -9.25 17.74 19.71
N ILE A 162 -8.69 17.03 18.75
CA ILE A 162 -9.40 16.11 17.86
C ILE A 162 -9.13 14.68 18.32
N VAL A 163 -10.20 13.89 18.42
CA VAL A 163 -10.14 12.45 18.69
C VAL A 163 -10.85 11.70 17.56
N PRO A 164 -10.11 11.16 16.59
CA PRO A 164 -10.69 10.32 15.55
C PRO A 164 -11.14 8.97 16.09
N ILE A 165 -12.34 8.56 15.67
CA ILE A 165 -12.96 7.30 16.06
C ILE A 165 -13.41 6.58 14.79
N PHE A 166 -12.94 5.34 14.62
CA PHE A 166 -13.35 4.47 13.53
C PHE A 166 -13.89 3.16 14.10
N VAL A 167 -15.06 2.73 13.61
CA VAL A 167 -15.69 1.46 14.03
C VAL A 167 -15.49 0.44 12.91
N ALA A 168 -14.53 -0.46 13.09
CA ALA A 168 -14.27 -1.50 12.09
C ALA A 168 -15.42 -2.52 12.06
N GLY A 169 -15.80 -2.93 10.85
CA GLY A 169 -16.83 -3.95 10.59
C GLY A 169 -18.26 -3.41 10.44
N THR A 170 -18.54 -2.14 10.76
CA THR A 170 -19.89 -1.58 10.59
C THR A 170 -20.27 -1.43 9.12
N ARG A 171 -19.28 -1.29 8.23
CA ARG A 171 -19.46 -1.32 6.77
C ARG A 171 -20.15 -2.58 6.25
N ASP A 172 -20.07 -3.69 7.00
CA ASP A 172 -20.65 -4.97 6.60
C ASP A 172 -22.04 -5.23 7.21
N LEU A 173 -22.60 -4.29 7.99
CA LEU A 173 -23.92 -4.46 8.59
C LEU A 173 -25.06 -4.28 7.56
N PRO A 174 -26.25 -4.85 7.81
CA PRO A 174 -27.43 -4.63 6.95
C PRO A 174 -27.82 -3.16 6.82
N VAL A 175 -27.50 -2.35 7.83
CA VAL A 175 -27.77 -0.90 7.91
C VAL A 175 -26.56 -0.03 7.51
N SER A 176 -25.59 -0.62 6.81
CA SER A 176 -24.44 0.08 6.23
C SER A 176 -24.86 1.10 5.18
N LEU A 177 -24.12 2.20 5.11
CA LEU A 177 -24.24 3.26 4.10
C LEU A 177 -23.44 2.94 2.83
N THR A 178 -22.54 1.96 2.88
CA THR A 178 -21.83 1.49 1.68
C THR A 178 -22.75 0.60 0.85
N PRO A 179 -22.84 0.75 -0.48
CA PRO A 179 -23.63 -0.14 -1.34
C PRO A 179 -23.33 -1.64 -1.13
N ALA A 180 -24.36 -2.49 -1.24
CA ALA A 180 -24.27 -3.93 -0.91
C ALA A 180 -23.40 -4.74 -1.89
N ASP A 181 -23.20 -4.25 -3.11
CA ASP A 181 -22.25 -4.79 -4.09
C ASP A 181 -20.79 -4.55 -3.67
N ARG A 182 -20.51 -3.45 -2.96
CA ARG A 182 -19.16 -3.05 -2.54
C ARG A 182 -18.75 -3.52 -1.14
N ALA A 183 -19.67 -4.10 -0.38
CA ALA A 183 -19.40 -4.66 0.94
C ALA A 183 -20.41 -5.76 1.30
N PRO A 184 -19.96 -6.94 1.78
CA PRO A 184 -20.85 -8.03 2.15
C PRO A 184 -21.76 -7.65 3.32
N ARG A 185 -22.89 -8.36 3.46
CA ARG A 185 -23.86 -8.12 4.55
C ARG A 185 -23.84 -9.24 5.58
N HIS A 186 -23.55 -8.89 6.82
CA HIS A 186 -23.48 -9.77 7.97
C HIS A 186 -24.30 -9.21 9.13
N TRP A 187 -25.16 -10.03 9.73
CA TRP A 187 -26.01 -9.61 10.84
C TRP A 187 -25.26 -9.41 12.15
N PHE A 188 -24.20 -10.21 12.40
CA PHE A 188 -23.47 -10.23 13.66
C PHE A 188 -21.93 -10.27 13.47
N PRO A 189 -21.35 -9.36 12.65
CA PRO A 189 -19.90 -9.28 12.50
C PRO A 189 -19.25 -8.88 13.83
N ARG A 190 -17.97 -9.21 13.99
CA ARG A 190 -17.19 -8.65 15.09
C ARG A 190 -16.87 -7.19 14.77
N LEU A 191 -17.07 -6.30 15.75
CA LEU A 191 -16.70 -4.90 15.62
C LEU A 191 -15.49 -4.55 16.49
N SER A 192 -14.75 -3.52 16.09
CA SER A 192 -13.61 -3.01 16.86
C SER A 192 -13.56 -1.48 16.81
N LEU A 193 -13.26 -0.84 17.94
CA LEU A 193 -13.10 0.60 18.03
C LEU A 193 -11.61 0.96 17.91
N SER A 194 -11.28 1.68 16.83
CA SER A 194 -10.04 2.41 16.73
C SER A 194 -10.27 3.84 17.21
N VAL A 195 -9.58 4.20 18.29
CA VAL A 195 -9.64 5.53 18.89
C VAL A 195 -8.20 6.02 19.03
N LEU A 196 -7.90 7.15 18.40
CA LEU A 196 -6.57 7.73 18.41
C LEU A 196 -6.41 8.77 19.52
N GLU A 197 -5.17 9.00 19.94
CA GLU A 197 -4.84 9.98 20.98
C GLU A 197 -5.30 11.40 20.62
N PRO A 198 -5.84 12.16 21.59
CA PRO A 198 -6.32 13.52 21.38
C PRO A 198 -5.18 14.47 21.00
N MET A 199 -5.30 15.17 19.87
CA MET A 199 -4.31 16.16 19.40
C MET A 199 -4.99 17.42 18.86
N THR A 200 -4.41 18.58 19.13
CA THR A 200 -4.78 19.84 18.47
C THR A 200 -4.35 19.82 17.00
N ILE A 201 -4.91 20.71 16.19
CA ILE A 201 -4.50 20.86 14.78
C ILE A 201 -3.02 21.24 14.67
N ALA A 202 -2.50 22.06 15.58
CA ALA A 202 -1.09 22.45 15.60
C ALA A 202 -0.17 21.25 15.86
N GLU A 203 -0.51 20.40 16.84
CA GLU A 203 0.23 19.16 17.13
C GLU A 203 0.18 18.19 15.94
N LEU A 204 -0.95 18.11 15.23
CA LEU A 204 -1.08 17.26 14.03
C LEU A 204 -0.15 17.71 12.91
N VAL A 205 -0.10 19.01 12.62
CA VAL A 205 0.83 19.56 11.60
C VAL A 205 2.28 19.36 12.03
N ALA A 206 2.59 19.54 13.32
CA ALA A 206 3.95 19.36 13.84
C ALA A 206 4.49 17.92 13.71
N ARG A 207 3.64 16.90 13.51
CA ARG A 207 4.09 15.52 13.25
C ARG A 207 4.75 15.35 11.88
N ASN A 208 4.36 16.17 10.90
CA ASN A 208 4.85 16.17 9.52
C ASN A 208 4.84 17.63 9.00
N PRO A 209 5.75 18.49 9.48
CA PRO A 209 5.71 19.94 9.23
C PRO A 209 5.81 20.28 7.73
N ASP A 210 6.52 19.44 6.99
CA ASP A 210 6.77 19.61 5.56
C ASP A 210 5.59 19.16 4.67
N GLN A 211 4.49 18.63 5.25
CA GLN A 211 3.56 17.78 4.49
C GLN A 211 2.10 18.22 4.43
N ALA A 212 1.58 19.07 5.31
CA ALA A 212 0.13 19.19 5.40
C ALA A 212 -0.36 20.57 5.81
N SER A 213 -1.24 21.13 4.98
CA SER A 213 -2.19 22.13 5.44
C SER A 213 -3.02 21.57 6.62
N ASN A 214 -3.51 22.46 7.47
CA ASN A 214 -4.28 22.11 8.67
C ASN A 214 -5.43 21.13 8.40
N THR A 215 -6.13 21.26 7.27
CA THR A 215 -7.24 20.36 6.91
C THR A 215 -6.74 19.00 6.45
N ASN A 216 -5.63 19.00 5.71
CA ASN A 216 -4.98 17.79 5.23
C ASN A 216 -4.44 16.95 6.40
N ALA A 217 -3.89 17.61 7.43
CA ALA A 217 -3.45 16.93 8.66
C ALA A 217 -4.61 16.23 9.39
N LEU A 218 -5.79 16.87 9.47
CA LEU A 218 -7.00 16.24 10.01
C LEU A 218 -7.46 15.05 9.17
N PHE A 219 -7.49 15.21 7.84
CA PHE A 219 -7.89 14.14 6.91
C PHE A 219 -6.95 12.93 7.02
N ASP A 220 -5.64 13.16 7.09
CA ASP A 220 -4.63 12.11 7.23
C ASP A 220 -4.78 11.37 8.55
N ARG A 221 -5.00 12.12 9.64
CA ARG A 221 -5.23 11.55 10.97
C ARG A 221 -6.54 10.73 11.03
N PHE A 222 -7.56 11.13 10.29
CA PHE A 222 -8.79 10.36 10.15
C PHE A 222 -8.56 9.04 9.39
N ALA A 223 -7.77 9.08 8.30
CA ALA A 223 -7.35 7.86 7.59
C ALA A 223 -6.46 6.94 8.46
N GLU A 224 -5.65 7.50 9.35
CA GLU A 224 -4.86 6.74 10.35
C GLU A 224 -5.78 5.97 11.32
N ALA A 225 -6.96 6.51 11.66
CA ALA A 225 -7.91 5.80 12.53
C ALA A 225 -8.47 4.56 11.83
N ARG A 226 -8.73 4.63 10.52
CA ARG A 226 -9.15 3.49 9.70
C ARG A 226 -8.07 2.41 9.65
N LEU A 227 -6.81 2.79 9.41
CA LEU A 227 -5.66 1.87 9.42
C LEU A 227 -5.64 1.02 10.70
N TYR A 228 -5.78 1.66 11.86
CA TYR A 228 -5.78 0.97 13.16
C TYR A 228 -7.13 0.35 13.55
N GLY A 229 -8.15 0.46 12.69
CA GLY A 229 -9.39 -0.32 12.80
C GLY A 229 -9.14 -1.82 12.54
N GLY A 230 -8.16 -2.14 11.70
CA GLY A 230 -7.66 -3.50 11.51
C GLY A 230 -6.62 -3.89 12.57
N ASN A 231 -6.43 -5.20 12.76
CA ASN A 231 -5.37 -5.71 13.63
C ASN A 231 -4.08 -5.88 12.82
N LEU A 232 -3.14 -4.94 12.92
CA LEU A 232 -1.83 -5.04 12.26
C LEU A 232 -0.93 -6.12 12.88
N ASP A 233 -1.24 -6.59 14.08
CA ASP A 233 -0.57 -7.71 14.75
C ASP A 233 -1.13 -9.08 14.33
N ARG A 234 -1.89 -9.10 13.23
CA ARG A 234 -2.35 -10.33 12.59
C ARG A 234 -1.28 -10.84 11.62
N GLY A 235 -0.85 -12.09 11.76
CA GLY A 235 -0.05 -12.74 10.73
C GLY A 235 -0.81 -12.84 9.39
N LEU A 236 -0.09 -12.78 8.26
CA LEU A 236 -0.68 -12.66 6.93
C LEU A 236 -1.71 -13.76 6.61
N PHE A 237 -1.45 -15.02 6.96
CA PHE A 237 -2.40 -16.11 6.75
C PHE A 237 -3.74 -15.82 7.44
N LEU A 238 -3.69 -15.35 8.69
CA LEU A 238 -4.88 -15.06 9.47
C LEU A 238 -5.61 -13.82 8.94
N ALA A 239 -4.88 -12.82 8.43
CA ALA A 239 -5.48 -11.65 7.78
C ALA A 239 -6.24 -12.05 6.50
N MET A 240 -5.66 -12.91 5.66
CA MET A 240 -6.33 -13.46 4.47
C MET A 240 -7.55 -14.31 4.85
N ARG A 241 -7.48 -15.05 5.96
CA ARG A 241 -8.60 -15.84 6.46
C ARG A 241 -9.71 -14.94 7.00
N ASP A 242 -9.37 -13.85 7.69
CA ASP A 242 -10.37 -12.87 8.12
C ASP A 242 -11.06 -12.22 6.91
N ALA A 243 -10.34 -11.97 5.81
CA ALA A 243 -10.95 -11.55 4.55
C ALA A 243 -11.90 -12.62 3.99
N ALA A 244 -11.51 -13.90 3.99
CA ALA A 244 -12.37 -15.01 3.57
C ALA A 244 -13.62 -15.17 4.44
N ASP A 245 -13.51 -14.93 5.74
CA ASP A 245 -14.66 -14.92 6.66
C ASP A 245 -15.59 -13.74 6.39
N ARG A 246 -15.03 -12.59 5.97
CA ARG A 246 -15.80 -11.42 5.58
C ARG A 246 -16.52 -11.60 4.25
N VAL A 247 -15.85 -12.05 3.18
CA VAL A 247 -16.48 -12.12 1.84
C VAL A 247 -17.11 -13.49 1.53
N GLY A 248 -16.83 -14.49 2.35
CA GLY A 248 -17.29 -15.86 2.19
C GLY A 248 -16.23 -16.79 1.57
N ALA A 249 -16.13 -18.01 2.09
CA ALA A 249 -15.11 -18.98 1.69
C ALA A 249 -15.21 -19.44 0.22
N SER A 250 -16.38 -19.31 -0.39
CA SER A 250 -16.64 -19.65 -1.80
C SER A 250 -16.34 -18.50 -2.77
N HIS A 251 -16.04 -17.30 -2.27
CA HIS A 251 -15.68 -16.14 -3.11
C HIS A 251 -14.43 -16.45 -3.94
N PRO A 252 -14.49 -16.35 -5.29
CA PRO A 252 -13.32 -16.43 -6.15
C PRO A 252 -12.31 -15.37 -5.75
N ILE A 253 -11.07 -15.76 -5.45
CA ILE A 253 -10.06 -14.82 -4.96
C ILE A 253 -8.86 -14.70 -5.89
N ILE A 254 -8.40 -15.81 -6.46
CA ILE A 254 -7.28 -15.82 -7.41
C ILE A 254 -7.68 -16.55 -8.67
N GLU A 255 -7.22 -16.05 -9.81
CA GLU A 255 -7.43 -16.63 -11.12
C GLU A 255 -6.16 -16.40 -11.96
N ASP A 256 -5.82 -17.36 -12.80
CA ASP A 256 -4.77 -17.24 -13.80
C ASP A 256 -5.19 -17.95 -15.10
N VAL A 257 -4.38 -17.78 -16.15
CA VAL A 257 -4.62 -18.44 -17.45
C VAL A 257 -4.24 -19.92 -17.48
N ILE A 258 -3.70 -20.49 -16.40
CA ILE A 258 -3.11 -21.84 -16.38
C ILE A 258 -4.02 -22.82 -15.62
N SER A 259 -4.38 -22.46 -14.41
CA SER A 259 -5.12 -23.24 -13.42
C SER A 259 -6.58 -22.77 -13.26
N GLY A 260 -6.92 -21.58 -13.77
CA GLY A 260 -8.27 -21.00 -13.68
C GLY A 260 -8.57 -20.43 -12.29
N ALA A 261 -9.86 -20.22 -12.00
CA ALA A 261 -10.30 -19.55 -10.78
C ALA A 261 -10.30 -20.48 -9.53
N LEU A 262 -9.75 -19.98 -8.43
CA LEU A 262 -9.80 -20.59 -7.11
C LEU A 262 -10.52 -19.67 -6.12
N SER A 263 -11.44 -20.24 -5.36
CA SER A 263 -12.03 -19.57 -4.20
C SER A 263 -11.05 -19.53 -3.02
N TYR A 264 -11.33 -18.68 -2.02
CA TYR A 264 -10.57 -18.67 -0.77
C TYR A 264 -10.40 -20.07 -0.18
N ARG A 265 -11.48 -20.86 -0.10
CA ARG A 265 -11.44 -22.22 0.41
C ARG A 265 -10.47 -23.09 -0.39
N LYS A 266 -10.55 -23.08 -1.73
CA LYS A 266 -9.66 -23.88 -2.58
C LYS A 266 -8.21 -23.42 -2.46
N MET A 267 -7.98 -22.11 -2.39
CA MET A 267 -6.66 -21.52 -2.19
C MET A 267 -6.04 -21.99 -0.86
N PHE A 268 -6.77 -21.87 0.26
CA PHE A 268 -6.28 -22.32 1.56
C PHE A 268 -6.04 -23.83 1.63
N ILE A 269 -6.89 -24.64 1.00
CA ILE A 269 -6.67 -26.10 0.91
C ILE A 269 -5.38 -26.39 0.15
N GLY A 270 -5.19 -25.80 -1.03
CA GLY A 270 -3.97 -25.98 -1.84
C GLY A 270 -2.72 -25.52 -1.11
N ALA A 271 -2.77 -24.33 -0.49
CA ALA A 271 -1.68 -23.78 0.29
C ALA A 271 -1.33 -24.65 1.50
N ARG A 272 -2.33 -25.24 2.19
CA ARG A 272 -2.10 -26.13 3.32
C ARG A 272 -1.43 -27.45 2.90
N VAL A 273 -1.83 -28.01 1.75
CA VAL A 273 -1.18 -29.20 1.19
C VAL A 273 0.29 -28.92 0.86
N LEU A 274 0.57 -27.83 0.14
CA LEU A 274 1.95 -27.45 -0.18
C LEU A 274 2.75 -27.13 1.09
N GLY A 275 2.18 -26.36 2.00
CA GLY A 275 2.81 -25.99 3.26
C GLY A 275 3.28 -27.20 4.06
N ARG A 276 2.45 -28.24 4.20
CA ARG A 276 2.84 -29.50 4.89
C ARG A 276 4.06 -30.17 4.27
N ARG A 277 4.18 -30.10 2.94
CA ARG A 277 5.30 -30.70 2.20
C ARG A 277 6.56 -29.84 2.35
N PHE A 278 6.41 -28.52 2.40
CA PHE A 278 7.52 -27.64 2.77
C PHE A 278 7.99 -27.90 4.21
N GLU A 279 7.08 -28.21 5.15
CA GLU A 279 7.47 -28.50 6.54
C GLU A 279 8.34 -29.75 6.68
N ALA A 280 8.20 -30.71 5.76
CA ALA A 280 8.96 -31.96 5.79
C ALA A 280 10.44 -31.76 5.42
N VAL A 281 10.79 -30.66 4.75
CA VAL A 281 12.14 -30.42 4.21
C VAL A 281 12.76 -29.09 4.65
N THR A 282 12.05 -28.30 5.46
CA THR A 282 12.51 -26.99 5.97
C THR A 282 12.12 -26.82 7.44
N ALA A 283 12.71 -25.85 8.14
CA ALA A 283 12.40 -25.52 9.53
C ALA A 283 11.59 -24.20 9.68
N PRO A 284 10.82 -24.02 10.78
CA PRO A 284 10.24 -22.72 11.10
C PRO A 284 11.31 -21.62 11.19
N GLY A 285 11.03 -20.44 10.61
CA GLY A 285 11.95 -19.31 10.50
C GLY A 285 12.96 -19.39 9.36
N GLU A 286 13.06 -20.54 8.68
CA GLU A 286 13.96 -20.70 7.53
C GLU A 286 13.47 -19.91 6.30
N ALA A 287 14.41 -19.30 5.58
CA ALA A 287 14.17 -18.66 4.30
C ALA A 287 14.09 -19.71 3.19
N VAL A 288 12.94 -19.77 2.51
CA VAL A 288 12.68 -20.68 1.40
C VAL A 288 12.50 -19.86 0.12
N GLY A 289 13.32 -20.15 -0.88
CA GLY A 289 13.26 -19.47 -2.16
C GLY A 289 11.97 -19.79 -2.92
N LEU A 290 11.32 -18.78 -3.49
CA LEU A 290 10.23 -18.96 -4.46
C LEU A 290 10.70 -18.46 -5.83
N LEU A 291 10.84 -19.39 -6.76
CA LEU A 291 11.24 -19.16 -8.15
C LEU A 291 10.07 -19.56 -9.07
N LEU A 292 9.00 -18.76 -9.07
CA LEU A 292 7.74 -19.08 -9.75
C LEU A 292 7.21 -17.86 -10.52
N PRO A 293 6.43 -18.08 -11.61
CA PRO A 293 5.82 -16.99 -12.36
C PRO A 293 4.59 -16.44 -11.63
N ASN A 294 4.05 -15.32 -12.13
CA ASN A 294 2.74 -14.82 -11.73
C ASN A 294 1.64 -15.81 -12.16
N ALA A 295 1.31 -16.73 -11.28
CA ALA A 295 0.30 -17.77 -11.45
C ALA A 295 -0.20 -18.23 -10.07
N ASN A 296 -1.32 -18.93 -10.00
CA ASN A 296 -1.89 -19.43 -8.75
C ASN A 296 -0.87 -20.21 -7.91
N GLY A 297 0.02 -20.97 -8.56
CA GLY A 297 1.07 -21.74 -7.89
C GLY A 297 1.97 -20.91 -6.95
N VAL A 298 2.32 -19.67 -7.32
CA VAL A 298 3.13 -18.81 -6.44
C VAL A 298 2.35 -18.34 -5.23
N VAL A 299 1.05 -18.06 -5.37
CA VAL A 299 0.19 -17.68 -4.25
C VAL A 299 0.00 -18.86 -3.30
N LEU A 300 -0.29 -20.05 -3.82
CA LEU A 300 -0.43 -21.25 -2.99
C LEU A 300 0.86 -21.57 -2.23
N SER A 301 2.01 -21.43 -2.90
CA SER A 301 3.32 -21.67 -2.28
C SER A 301 3.63 -20.63 -1.22
N PHE A 302 3.40 -19.34 -1.52
CA PHE A 302 3.57 -18.24 -0.58
C PHE A 302 2.71 -18.43 0.67
N VAL A 303 1.40 -18.64 0.50
CA VAL A 303 0.44 -18.85 1.61
C VAL A 303 0.81 -20.11 2.40
N GLY A 304 1.29 -21.17 1.73
CA GLY A 304 1.78 -22.39 2.36
C GLY A 304 2.97 -22.13 3.28
N LEU A 305 3.99 -21.41 2.81
CA LEU A 305 5.17 -21.04 3.59
C LEU A 305 4.81 -20.18 4.82
N VAL A 306 4.05 -19.10 4.63
CA VAL A 306 3.64 -18.24 5.77
C VAL A 306 2.78 -19.01 6.77
N SER A 307 1.90 -19.91 6.31
CA SER A 307 1.10 -20.76 7.21
C SER A 307 1.97 -21.68 8.06
N GLY A 308 3.11 -22.12 7.52
CA GLY A 308 4.11 -22.93 8.18
C GLY A 308 5.16 -22.11 8.95
N ALA A 309 5.03 -20.79 9.08
CA ALA A 309 6.05 -19.94 9.70
C ALA A 309 7.43 -20.03 9.03
N ARG A 310 7.49 -20.22 7.70
CA ARG A 310 8.71 -20.07 6.88
C ARG A 310 8.71 -18.68 6.25
N VAL A 311 9.90 -18.17 5.93
CA VAL A 311 10.08 -16.86 5.29
C VAL A 311 10.15 -17.07 3.78
N ALA A 312 9.27 -16.41 3.01
CA ALA A 312 9.27 -16.51 1.55
C ALA A 312 10.32 -15.59 0.95
N ALA A 313 11.42 -16.14 0.44
CA ALA A 313 12.44 -15.38 -0.27
C ALA A 313 12.13 -15.37 -1.76
N MET A 314 11.68 -14.23 -2.30
CA MET A 314 11.25 -14.17 -3.69
C MET A 314 12.44 -14.00 -4.63
N ILE A 315 12.73 -15.01 -5.46
CA ILE A 315 13.91 -15.01 -6.33
C ILE A 315 13.60 -14.25 -7.61
N ASN A 316 14.37 -13.19 -7.87
CA ASN A 316 14.30 -12.45 -9.13
C ASN A 316 15.06 -13.20 -10.23
N TYR A 317 14.33 -14.03 -10.98
CA TYR A 317 14.89 -14.81 -12.10
C TYR A 317 15.24 -13.96 -13.34
N THR A 318 14.90 -12.67 -13.37
CA THR A 318 15.30 -11.78 -14.47
C THR A 318 16.60 -11.02 -14.18
N ALA A 319 17.16 -11.12 -12.97
CA ALA A 319 18.42 -10.46 -12.60
C ALA A 319 19.68 -11.19 -13.10
N GLY A 320 19.51 -12.34 -13.76
CA GLY A 320 20.58 -13.18 -14.29
C GLY A 320 21.22 -14.13 -13.25
N PRO A 321 21.98 -15.14 -13.71
CA PRO A 321 22.57 -16.18 -12.87
C PRO A 321 23.39 -15.67 -11.68
N ALA A 322 24.32 -14.75 -11.91
CA ALA A 322 25.22 -14.26 -10.86
C ALA A 322 24.46 -13.59 -9.70
N SER A 323 23.44 -12.77 -10.03
CA SER A 323 22.57 -12.13 -9.04
C SER A 323 21.80 -13.17 -8.22
N VAL A 324 21.30 -14.23 -8.88
CA VAL A 324 20.59 -15.31 -8.19
C VAL A 324 21.51 -16.07 -7.25
N THR A 325 22.71 -16.46 -7.69
CA THR A 325 23.71 -17.10 -6.81
C THR A 325 24.04 -16.22 -5.61
N ALA A 326 24.24 -14.92 -5.80
CA ALA A 326 24.52 -13.98 -4.73
C ALA A 326 23.33 -13.85 -3.76
N ALA A 327 22.10 -13.81 -4.26
CA ALA A 327 20.88 -13.77 -3.45
C ALA A 327 20.72 -15.02 -2.57
N ILE A 328 20.95 -16.21 -3.14
CA ILE A 328 20.91 -17.49 -2.41
C ILE A 328 21.92 -17.48 -1.26
N ARG A 329 23.16 -17.05 -1.52
CA ARG A 329 24.21 -16.97 -0.50
C ARG A 329 23.89 -15.94 0.58
N THR A 330 23.50 -14.73 0.18
CA THR A 330 23.22 -13.60 1.09
C THR A 330 22.12 -13.92 2.09
N ALA A 331 21.04 -14.57 1.65
CA ALA A 331 19.93 -14.95 2.51
C ALA A 331 20.03 -16.38 3.06
N VAL A 332 21.16 -17.07 2.82
CA VAL A 332 21.44 -18.46 3.26
C VAL A 332 20.29 -19.41 2.91
N ILE A 333 19.80 -19.32 1.67
CA ILE A 333 18.67 -20.11 1.19
C ILE A 333 19.16 -21.53 0.88
N ARG A 334 18.52 -22.54 1.48
CA ARG A 334 18.88 -23.95 1.28
C ARG A 334 17.94 -24.69 0.34
N THR A 335 16.72 -24.19 0.19
CA THR A 335 15.69 -24.80 -0.64
C THR A 335 15.00 -23.75 -1.49
N VAL A 336 14.85 -24.03 -2.78
CA VAL A 336 14.14 -23.16 -3.73
C VAL A 336 13.00 -23.96 -4.36
N VAL A 337 11.77 -23.45 -4.22
CA VAL A 337 10.57 -24.02 -4.81
C VAL A 337 10.38 -23.49 -6.23
N SER A 338 10.20 -24.39 -7.20
CA SER A 338 9.93 -24.04 -8.60
C SER A 338 9.04 -25.07 -9.30
N SER A 339 8.70 -24.82 -10.56
CA SER A 339 7.99 -25.73 -11.46
C SER A 339 8.84 -26.02 -12.69
N ARG A 340 9.00 -27.30 -13.05
CA ARG A 340 9.75 -27.69 -14.26
C ARG A 340 9.13 -27.10 -15.52
N ALA A 341 7.80 -27.13 -15.61
CA ALA A 341 7.07 -26.54 -16.74
C ALA A 341 7.31 -25.03 -16.88
N PHE A 342 7.49 -24.32 -15.77
CA PHE A 342 7.87 -22.91 -15.81
C PHE A 342 9.31 -22.71 -16.31
N ILE A 343 10.27 -23.45 -15.75
CA ILE A 343 11.69 -23.34 -16.14
C ILE A 343 11.87 -23.59 -17.64
N GLU A 344 11.24 -24.65 -18.16
CA GLU A 344 11.29 -25.00 -19.59
C GLU A 344 10.66 -23.92 -20.45
N LYS A 345 9.43 -23.48 -20.12
CA LYS A 345 8.70 -22.48 -20.91
C LYS A 345 9.37 -21.10 -20.90
N ALA A 346 10.02 -20.73 -19.80
CA ALA A 346 10.72 -19.46 -19.68
C ALA A 346 12.17 -19.53 -20.20
N GLY A 347 12.71 -20.72 -20.49
CA GLY A 347 14.07 -20.89 -21.00
C GLY A 347 15.17 -20.52 -19.99
N ILE A 348 14.93 -20.69 -18.69
CA ILE A 348 15.80 -20.23 -17.59
C ILE A 348 16.52 -21.37 -16.87
N GLY A 349 16.99 -22.37 -17.62
CA GLY A 349 17.74 -23.51 -17.05
C GLY A 349 19.08 -23.10 -16.42
N ASP A 350 19.70 -22.05 -16.92
CA ASP A 350 20.89 -21.41 -16.35
C ASP A 350 20.65 -20.85 -14.94
N ILE A 351 19.45 -20.32 -14.68
CA ILE A 351 19.05 -19.86 -13.34
C ILE A 351 18.96 -21.03 -12.35
N VAL A 352 18.52 -22.22 -12.80
CA VAL A 352 18.52 -23.42 -11.95
C VAL A 352 19.94 -23.80 -11.57
N ALA A 353 20.86 -23.84 -12.53
CA ALA A 353 22.27 -24.08 -12.25
C ALA A 353 22.84 -23.02 -11.28
N ALA A 354 22.44 -21.75 -11.43
CA ALA A 354 22.87 -20.67 -10.53
C ALA A 354 22.38 -20.85 -9.09
N VAL A 355 21.18 -21.39 -8.89
CA VAL A 355 20.63 -21.75 -7.57
C VAL A 355 21.47 -22.84 -6.93
N GLU A 356 21.84 -23.88 -7.68
CA GLU A 356 22.67 -24.99 -7.21
C GLU A 356 24.10 -24.54 -6.87
N VAL A 357 24.70 -23.69 -7.71
CA VAL A 357 26.00 -23.03 -7.42
C VAL A 357 25.94 -22.12 -6.19
N GLY A 358 24.75 -21.58 -5.89
CA GLY A 358 24.46 -20.86 -4.66
C GLY A 358 24.44 -21.75 -3.41
N GLY A 359 24.35 -23.07 -3.57
CA GLY A 359 24.28 -24.06 -2.50
C GLY A 359 22.86 -24.49 -2.12
N ALA A 360 21.85 -24.09 -2.88
CA ALA A 360 20.45 -24.45 -2.62
C ALA A 360 20.00 -25.65 -3.47
N LYS A 361 19.06 -26.43 -2.93
CA LYS A 361 18.41 -27.54 -3.63
C LYS A 361 17.07 -27.10 -4.23
N MET A 362 16.76 -27.61 -5.41
CA MET A 362 15.45 -27.42 -6.03
C MET A 362 14.40 -28.35 -5.40
N LEU A 363 13.26 -27.78 -5.04
CA LEU A 363 12.04 -28.50 -4.67
C LEU A 363 10.98 -28.26 -5.74
N TRP A 364 10.64 -29.31 -6.48
CA TRP A 364 9.74 -29.19 -7.62
C TRP A 364 8.27 -29.38 -7.23
N LEU A 365 7.41 -28.45 -7.65
CA LEU A 365 5.98 -28.52 -7.37
C LEU A 365 5.32 -29.77 -7.97
N GLU A 366 5.84 -30.28 -9.09
CA GLU A 366 5.39 -31.53 -9.70
C GLU A 366 5.64 -32.73 -8.77
N ASP A 367 6.85 -32.87 -8.22
CA ASP A 367 7.21 -33.96 -7.28
C ASP A 367 6.38 -33.85 -6.00
N VAL A 368 6.19 -32.61 -5.50
CA VAL A 368 5.33 -32.35 -4.36
C VAL A 368 3.91 -32.82 -4.65
N ARG A 369 3.35 -32.53 -5.84
CA ARG A 369 2.01 -32.92 -6.25
C ARG A 369 1.85 -34.43 -6.33
N GLU A 370 2.83 -35.15 -6.87
CA GLU A 370 2.83 -36.62 -6.95
C GLU A 370 2.86 -37.27 -5.56
N SER A 371 3.51 -36.63 -4.58
CA SER A 371 3.57 -37.12 -3.21
C SER A 371 2.26 -36.93 -2.40
N VAL A 372 1.28 -36.17 -2.90
CA VAL A 372 0.05 -35.84 -2.17
C VAL A 372 -0.94 -37.00 -2.16
N THR A 373 -1.27 -37.49 -0.96
CA THR A 373 -2.25 -38.55 -0.77
C THR A 373 -3.70 -38.02 -0.65
N THR A 374 -4.68 -38.91 -0.76
CA THR A 374 -6.10 -38.56 -0.53
C THR A 374 -6.33 -38.11 0.92
N LEU A 375 -5.65 -38.71 1.90
CA LEU A 375 -5.73 -38.31 3.31
C LEU A 375 -5.25 -36.88 3.52
N ASP A 376 -4.17 -36.47 2.85
CA ASP A 376 -3.69 -35.09 2.91
C ASP A 376 -4.73 -34.09 2.41
N LYS A 377 -5.42 -34.43 1.32
CA LYS A 377 -6.47 -33.58 0.74
C LYS A 377 -7.66 -33.45 1.69
N VAL A 378 -8.08 -34.54 2.32
CA VAL A 378 -9.17 -34.55 3.30
C VAL A 378 -8.79 -33.73 4.54
N ALA A 379 -7.59 -33.95 5.10
CA ALA A 379 -7.09 -33.20 6.23
C ALA A 379 -6.96 -31.69 5.90
N ALA A 380 -6.46 -31.36 4.72
CA ALA A 380 -6.39 -29.97 4.26
C ALA A 380 -7.78 -29.35 4.13
N ALA A 381 -8.76 -30.09 3.58
CA ALA A 381 -10.15 -29.64 3.45
C ALA A 381 -10.87 -29.44 4.78
N LEU A 382 -10.51 -30.20 5.82
CA LEU A 382 -11.07 -30.06 7.16
C LEU A 382 -10.44 -28.88 7.93
N PHE A 383 -9.13 -28.70 7.79
CA PHE A 383 -8.35 -27.73 8.58
C PHE A 383 -7.91 -26.48 7.81
N TRP A 384 -8.52 -26.18 6.65
CA TRP A 384 -8.13 -25.05 5.79
C TRP A 384 -8.14 -23.68 6.48
N ARG A 385 -8.97 -23.51 7.52
CA ARG A 385 -9.11 -22.26 8.31
C ARG A 385 -7.96 -22.02 9.29
N PHE A 386 -7.11 -23.02 9.51
CA PHE A 386 -6.04 -22.97 10.50
C PHE A 386 -4.68 -22.94 9.81
N PRO A 387 -3.76 -22.08 10.26
CA PRO A 387 -2.38 -22.15 9.80
C PRO A 387 -1.76 -23.48 10.23
N LEU A 388 -0.63 -23.85 9.63
CA LEU A 388 0.13 -25.04 10.02
C LEU A 388 0.86 -24.83 11.34
N GLN A 389 1.36 -23.61 11.54
CA GLN A 389 2.08 -23.17 12.72
C GLN A 389 1.48 -21.89 13.30
N ARG A 390 1.78 -21.62 14.58
CA ARG A 390 1.39 -20.36 15.22
C ARG A 390 2.00 -19.18 14.45
N GLN A 391 1.16 -18.18 14.21
CA GLN A 391 1.56 -16.97 13.49
C GLN A 391 2.02 -15.90 14.50
N ASP A 392 3.07 -15.18 14.15
CA ASP A 392 3.58 -14.03 14.90
C ASP A 392 3.83 -12.89 13.90
N ALA A 393 3.11 -11.77 14.07
CA ALA A 393 3.14 -10.69 13.11
C ALA A 393 4.49 -9.94 13.10
N ALA A 394 5.26 -10.00 14.19
CA ALA A 394 6.56 -9.34 14.30
C ALA A 394 7.69 -10.13 13.62
N ARG A 395 7.46 -11.39 13.24
CA ARG A 395 8.46 -12.25 12.59
C ARG A 395 8.60 -11.93 11.10
N PRO A 396 9.78 -12.22 10.50
CA PRO A 396 9.98 -12.15 9.06
C PRO A 396 8.96 -13.01 8.31
N ALA A 397 8.41 -12.46 7.23
CA ALA A 397 7.48 -13.14 6.34
C ALA A 397 8.02 -13.25 4.90
N VAL A 398 8.73 -12.21 4.45
CA VAL A 398 9.22 -12.08 3.08
C VAL A 398 10.66 -11.56 3.07
N ILE A 399 11.46 -12.10 2.14
CA ILE A 399 12.72 -11.51 1.72
C ILE A 399 12.60 -11.11 0.24
N LEU A 400 12.94 -9.86 -0.07
CA LEU A 400 13.02 -9.35 -1.43
C LEU A 400 14.43 -8.88 -1.72
N PHE A 401 14.90 -9.06 -2.96
CA PHE A 401 16.26 -8.69 -3.34
C PHE A 401 16.26 -7.39 -4.15
N THR A 402 17.04 -6.41 -3.71
CA THR A 402 17.25 -5.14 -4.43
C THR A 402 18.66 -5.08 -4.98
N SER A 403 18.86 -4.39 -6.12
CA SER A 403 20.19 -4.11 -6.64
C SER A 403 20.92 -3.20 -5.65
N GLY A 404 21.91 -3.74 -4.94
CA GLY A 404 22.76 -2.93 -4.07
C GLY A 404 23.55 -1.91 -4.88
N SER A 405 23.97 -0.82 -4.24
CA SER A 405 24.81 0.21 -4.88
C SER A 405 26.17 -0.28 -5.35
N GLU A 406 26.59 -1.46 -4.89
CA GLU A 406 27.87 -2.13 -5.21
C GLU A 406 27.68 -3.27 -6.24
N GLY A 407 26.49 -3.40 -6.83
CA GLY A 407 26.18 -4.42 -7.83
C GLY A 407 25.80 -5.80 -7.25
N THR A 408 26.04 -6.05 -5.96
CA THR A 408 25.58 -7.26 -5.26
C THR A 408 24.18 -7.06 -4.66
N PRO A 409 23.24 -8.02 -4.80
CA PRO A 409 21.90 -7.87 -4.24
C PRO A 409 21.88 -7.79 -2.72
N LYS A 410 21.09 -6.86 -2.17
CA LYS A 410 20.76 -6.80 -0.73
C LYS A 410 19.43 -7.52 -0.48
N ALA A 411 19.34 -8.30 0.59
CA ALA A 411 18.11 -8.94 1.01
C ALA A 411 17.35 -8.01 1.99
N VAL A 412 16.21 -7.49 1.54
CA VAL A 412 15.28 -6.69 2.35
C VAL A 412 14.36 -7.63 3.10
N VAL A 413 14.40 -7.59 4.43
CA VAL A 413 13.59 -8.47 5.28
C VAL A 413 12.33 -7.74 5.74
N LEU A 414 11.15 -8.25 5.37
CA LEU A 414 9.85 -7.68 5.71
C LEU A 414 9.10 -8.61 6.67
N SER A 415 8.50 -8.02 7.71
CA SER A 415 7.65 -8.76 8.66
C SER A 415 6.24 -8.94 8.11
N HIS A 416 5.46 -9.85 8.72
CA HIS A 416 4.03 -9.93 8.44
C HIS A 416 3.32 -8.59 8.73
N ARG A 417 3.67 -7.95 9.85
CA ARG A 417 3.12 -6.67 10.27
C ARG A 417 3.42 -5.56 9.26
N SER A 418 4.64 -5.48 8.73
CA SER A 418 4.99 -4.41 7.78
C SER A 418 4.27 -4.54 6.44
N LEU A 419 4.13 -5.77 5.94
CA LEU A 419 3.36 -6.07 4.72
C LEU A 419 1.86 -5.77 4.91
N LEU A 420 1.28 -6.19 6.05
CA LEU A 420 -0.13 -5.93 6.35
C LEU A 420 -0.37 -4.43 6.57
N ALA A 421 0.54 -3.74 7.25
CA ALA A 421 0.48 -2.30 7.43
C ALA A 421 0.42 -1.58 6.08
N ASN A 422 1.30 -1.92 5.13
CA ASN A 422 1.29 -1.28 3.82
C ASN A 422 0.00 -1.54 3.02
N ALA A 423 -0.50 -2.77 3.04
CA ALA A 423 -1.77 -3.10 2.41
C ALA A 423 -2.94 -2.29 2.99
N MET A 424 -3.03 -2.19 4.32
CA MET A 424 -4.10 -1.43 4.99
C MET A 424 -3.92 0.09 4.87
N GLN A 425 -2.69 0.57 4.79
CA GLN A 425 -2.36 1.96 4.48
C GLN A 425 -2.86 2.37 3.09
N ALA A 426 -2.69 1.49 2.09
CA ALA A 426 -3.20 1.70 0.74
C ALA A 426 -4.74 1.65 0.68
N GLU A 427 -5.37 0.66 1.33
CA GLU A 427 -6.84 0.57 1.43
C GLU A 427 -7.46 1.81 2.08
N ALA A 428 -6.76 2.42 3.04
CA ALA A 428 -7.22 3.63 3.70
C ALA A 428 -7.18 4.90 2.84
N ARG A 429 -6.61 4.84 1.62
CA ARG A 429 -6.49 5.99 0.70
C ARG A 429 -7.06 5.75 -0.69
N VAL A 430 -7.12 4.50 -1.13
CA VAL A 430 -7.54 4.14 -2.49
C VAL A 430 -8.85 3.36 -2.42
N THR A 431 -9.89 3.80 -3.14
CA THR A 431 -11.19 3.12 -3.09
C THR A 431 -11.14 1.78 -3.81
N ILE A 432 -11.06 0.72 -3.01
CA ILE A 432 -11.13 -0.69 -3.45
C ILE A 432 -12.22 -1.45 -2.68
N SER A 433 -12.74 -2.50 -3.30
CA SER A 433 -13.81 -3.32 -2.75
C SER A 433 -13.80 -4.75 -3.28
N PRO A 434 -14.50 -5.69 -2.63
CA PRO A 434 -14.66 -7.06 -3.16
C PRO A 434 -15.38 -7.17 -4.52
N ALA A 435 -16.00 -6.09 -5.01
CA ALA A 435 -16.56 -6.01 -6.36
C ALA A 435 -15.49 -5.79 -7.43
N ASP A 436 -14.32 -5.29 -7.04
CA ASP A 436 -13.21 -5.00 -7.95
C ASP A 436 -12.47 -6.27 -8.38
N ILE A 437 -11.85 -6.17 -9.55
CA ILE A 437 -10.93 -7.17 -10.10
C ILE A 437 -9.61 -6.46 -10.39
N LEU A 438 -8.55 -6.90 -9.72
CA LEU A 438 -7.19 -6.43 -9.92
C LEU A 438 -6.48 -7.34 -10.94
N LEU A 439 -6.03 -6.77 -12.06
CA LEU A 439 -5.14 -7.45 -13.00
C LEU A 439 -3.68 -7.19 -12.62
N ASN A 440 -3.00 -8.22 -12.12
CA ASN A 440 -1.59 -8.16 -11.74
C ASN A 440 -0.70 -8.77 -12.82
N VAL A 441 -0.10 -7.90 -13.64
CA VAL A 441 0.93 -8.25 -14.62
C VAL A 441 2.35 -8.02 -14.09
N LEU A 442 2.48 -7.39 -12.91
CA LEU A 442 3.78 -7.02 -12.36
C LEU A 442 4.40 -8.18 -11.58
N PRO A 443 5.71 -8.45 -11.72
CA PRO A 443 6.31 -9.64 -11.12
C PRO A 443 6.15 -9.72 -9.60
N VAL A 444 5.68 -10.86 -9.09
CA VAL A 444 5.52 -11.10 -7.64
C VAL A 444 6.85 -11.24 -6.90
N PHE A 445 7.98 -11.37 -7.60
CA PHE A 445 9.30 -11.29 -6.98
C PHE A 445 9.75 -9.84 -6.70
N HIS A 446 8.96 -8.86 -7.11
CA HIS A 446 9.15 -7.46 -6.80
C HIS A 446 8.05 -6.98 -5.84
N SER A 447 8.40 -6.10 -4.90
CA SER A 447 7.48 -5.60 -3.85
C SER A 447 6.17 -5.04 -4.40
N PHE A 448 6.21 -4.35 -5.54
CA PHE A 448 5.01 -3.78 -6.16
C PHE A 448 4.01 -4.85 -6.65
N GLY A 449 4.50 -5.91 -7.33
CA GLY A 449 3.66 -7.04 -7.74
C GLY A 449 3.29 -7.97 -6.58
N LEU A 450 4.14 -8.03 -5.54
CA LEU A 450 3.88 -8.83 -4.34
C LEU A 450 2.88 -8.16 -3.40
N THR A 451 3.26 -7.07 -2.73
CA THR A 451 2.40 -6.49 -1.69
C THR A 451 1.17 -5.85 -2.29
N GLY A 452 1.38 -4.98 -3.29
CA GLY A 452 0.30 -4.29 -3.96
C GLY A 452 -0.50 -5.24 -4.86
N GLY A 453 0.18 -5.93 -5.77
CA GLY A 453 -0.48 -6.77 -6.77
C GLY A 453 -1.00 -8.12 -6.25
N THR A 454 -0.60 -8.56 -5.04
CA THR A 454 -0.98 -9.89 -4.53
C THR A 454 -1.46 -9.88 -3.08
N ILE A 455 -0.71 -9.33 -2.13
CA ILE A 455 -1.10 -9.39 -0.71
C ILE A 455 -2.34 -8.53 -0.44
N LEU A 456 -2.35 -7.29 -0.95
CA LEU A 456 -3.48 -6.35 -0.82
C LEU A 456 -4.81 -6.98 -1.24
N PRO A 457 -4.99 -7.57 -2.45
CA PRO A 457 -6.25 -8.21 -2.81
C PRO A 457 -6.60 -9.40 -1.90
N LEU A 458 -5.62 -10.21 -1.50
CA LEU A 458 -5.83 -11.37 -0.63
C LEU A 458 -6.29 -11.02 0.80
N VAL A 459 -5.95 -9.84 1.34
CA VAL A 459 -6.38 -9.39 2.67
C VAL A 459 -7.61 -8.46 2.63
N THR A 460 -7.96 -7.95 1.45
CA THR A 460 -9.11 -7.06 1.24
C THR A 460 -10.31 -7.77 0.61
N GLY A 461 -10.12 -8.91 -0.06
CA GLY A 461 -11.20 -9.62 -0.76
C GLY A 461 -11.42 -9.16 -2.19
N VAL A 462 -10.58 -8.25 -2.71
CA VAL A 462 -10.55 -7.88 -4.13
C VAL A 462 -10.11 -9.11 -4.94
N LYS A 463 -10.81 -9.40 -6.04
CA LYS A 463 -10.46 -10.55 -6.90
C LYS A 463 -9.14 -10.26 -7.61
N LEU A 464 -8.26 -11.25 -7.67
CA LEU A 464 -6.95 -11.12 -8.28
C LEU A 464 -6.85 -11.99 -9.52
N PHE A 465 -6.57 -11.36 -10.67
CA PHE A 465 -6.18 -12.06 -11.88
C PHE A 465 -4.67 -11.93 -12.10
N LEU A 466 -3.95 -13.05 -12.12
CA LEU A 466 -2.50 -13.12 -12.31
C LEU A 466 -2.17 -13.40 -13.77
N TYR A 467 -1.25 -12.59 -14.31
CA TYR A 467 -0.70 -12.82 -15.64
C TYR A 467 0.84 -12.95 -15.59
N PRO A 468 1.43 -14.01 -16.19
CA PRO A 468 2.84 -14.37 -16.00
C PRO A 468 3.89 -13.30 -16.34
N SER A 469 3.66 -12.50 -17.39
CA SER A 469 4.68 -11.60 -17.94
C SER A 469 4.09 -10.27 -18.37
N PRO A 470 4.63 -9.12 -17.92
CA PRO A 470 4.21 -7.81 -18.40
C PRO A 470 4.71 -7.52 -19.83
N LEU A 471 5.62 -8.33 -20.37
CA LEU A 471 6.22 -8.09 -21.68
C LEU A 471 5.31 -8.52 -22.85
N HIS A 472 4.20 -9.20 -22.57
CA HIS A 472 3.27 -9.65 -23.60
C HIS A 472 2.32 -8.53 -24.05
N TYR A 473 2.89 -7.46 -24.63
CA TYR A 473 2.20 -6.20 -24.91
C TYR A 473 0.90 -6.37 -25.72
N LYS A 474 0.88 -7.30 -26.69
CA LYS A 474 -0.30 -7.58 -27.52
C LYS A 474 -1.38 -8.40 -26.80
N ILE A 475 -1.00 -9.25 -25.85
CA ILE A 475 -1.93 -10.19 -25.19
C ILE A 475 -2.64 -9.52 -24.00
N ILE A 476 -1.94 -8.65 -23.27
CA ILE A 476 -2.48 -8.02 -22.06
C ILE A 476 -3.76 -7.20 -22.32
N PRO A 477 -3.85 -6.38 -23.38
CA PRO A 477 -5.10 -5.72 -23.75
C PRO A 477 -6.26 -6.70 -24.03
N GLU A 478 -5.99 -7.82 -24.71
CA GLU A 478 -7.00 -8.86 -24.96
C GLU A 478 -7.46 -9.55 -23.67
N ILE A 479 -6.54 -9.76 -22.73
CA ILE A 479 -6.84 -10.28 -21.39
C ILE A 479 -7.70 -9.27 -20.63
N ALA A 480 -7.35 -7.98 -20.64
CA ALA A 480 -8.15 -6.95 -20.00
C ALA A 480 -9.57 -6.88 -20.58
N ARG A 481 -9.74 -7.02 -21.90
CA ARG A 481 -11.07 -7.11 -22.54
C ARG A 481 -11.91 -8.25 -21.98
N LYS A 482 -11.31 -9.44 -21.80
CA LYS A 482 -11.97 -10.67 -21.36
C LYS A 482 -12.27 -10.67 -19.85
N VAL A 483 -11.26 -10.34 -19.05
CA VAL A 483 -11.31 -10.37 -17.58
C VAL A 483 -12.10 -9.18 -17.03
N ARG A 484 -12.14 -8.08 -17.78
CA ARG A 484 -12.76 -6.80 -17.40
C ARG A 484 -12.27 -6.28 -16.03
N PRO A 485 -10.94 -6.13 -15.83
CA PRO A 485 -10.41 -5.64 -14.57
C PRO A 485 -10.84 -4.20 -14.30
N THR A 486 -11.09 -3.88 -13.04
CA THR A 486 -11.38 -2.51 -12.62
C THR A 486 -10.14 -1.77 -12.16
N ILE A 487 -9.09 -2.49 -11.79
CA ILE A 487 -7.83 -1.96 -11.27
C ILE A 487 -6.66 -2.69 -11.94
N MET A 488 -5.60 -1.98 -12.27
CA MET A 488 -4.35 -2.56 -12.76
C MET A 488 -3.15 -1.79 -12.20
N PHE A 489 -2.04 -2.50 -11.96
CA PHE A 489 -0.77 -1.86 -11.62
C PHE A 489 0.19 -1.93 -12.80
N GLY A 490 1.00 -0.90 -12.98
CA GLY A 490 1.89 -0.79 -14.12
C GLY A 490 3.04 0.18 -13.92
N THR A 491 3.93 0.21 -14.90
CA THR A 491 4.94 1.27 -15.07
C THR A 491 4.61 2.01 -16.37
N ASP A 492 5.10 3.24 -16.54
CA ASP A 492 4.86 4.02 -17.77
C ASP A 492 5.23 3.24 -19.04
N THR A 493 6.40 2.59 -19.03
CA THR A 493 6.93 1.78 -20.12
C THR A 493 5.93 0.69 -20.53
N PHE A 494 5.41 -0.08 -19.58
CA PHE A 494 4.45 -1.14 -19.89
C PHE A 494 3.12 -0.57 -20.36
N LEU A 495 2.61 0.45 -19.68
CA LEU A 495 1.33 1.08 -20.00
C LEU A 495 1.33 1.71 -21.40
N ALA A 496 2.38 2.45 -21.75
CA ALA A 496 2.55 3.05 -23.08
C ALA A 496 2.55 1.98 -24.18
N ASN A 497 3.27 0.87 -23.97
CA ASN A 497 3.31 -0.24 -24.92
C ASN A 497 1.95 -0.95 -25.04
N TYR A 498 1.24 -1.18 -23.93
CA TYR A 498 -0.12 -1.74 -23.97
C TYR A 498 -1.09 -0.82 -24.72
N ALA A 499 -1.05 0.49 -24.44
CA ALA A 499 -1.91 1.46 -25.11
C ALA A 499 -1.66 1.49 -26.62
N ARG A 500 -0.40 1.33 -27.07
CA ARG A 500 -0.05 1.28 -28.50
C ARG A 500 -0.65 0.07 -29.22
N THR A 501 -0.68 -1.10 -28.58
CA THR A 501 -1.17 -2.34 -29.19
C THR A 501 -2.64 -2.64 -28.91
N ALA A 502 -3.24 -1.97 -27.92
CA ALA A 502 -4.64 -2.14 -27.58
C ALA A 502 -5.56 -1.72 -28.73
N LYS A 503 -6.70 -2.39 -28.82
CA LYS A 503 -7.87 -2.01 -29.60
C LYS A 503 -8.83 -1.21 -28.73
N ASP A 504 -9.74 -0.48 -29.36
CA ASP A 504 -10.76 0.26 -28.63
C ASP A 504 -11.62 -0.69 -27.79
N GLY A 505 -11.86 -0.29 -26.55
CA GLY A 505 -12.59 -1.07 -25.56
C GLY A 505 -11.77 -2.08 -24.74
N ASP A 506 -10.50 -2.38 -25.07
CA ASP A 506 -9.69 -3.36 -24.33
C ASP A 506 -9.58 -3.04 -22.83
N PHE A 507 -9.48 -1.75 -22.50
CA PHE A 507 -9.34 -1.26 -21.13
C PHE A 507 -10.60 -0.57 -20.60
N SER A 508 -11.76 -0.71 -21.27
CA SER A 508 -13.02 -0.01 -20.95
C SER A 508 -13.64 -0.30 -19.57
N SER A 509 -13.10 -1.26 -18.82
CA SER A 509 -13.56 -1.62 -17.47
C SER A 509 -12.70 -1.03 -16.37
N LEU A 510 -11.50 -0.54 -16.71
CA LEU A 510 -10.58 0.05 -15.74
C LEU A 510 -11.16 1.35 -15.20
N ARG A 511 -11.27 1.44 -13.88
CA ARG A 511 -11.56 2.68 -13.16
C ARG A 511 -10.29 3.52 -13.02
N PHE A 512 -9.21 2.86 -12.63
CA PHE A 512 -7.90 3.51 -12.48
C PHE A 512 -6.75 2.50 -12.56
N ILE A 513 -5.57 3.03 -12.80
CA ILE A 513 -4.30 2.32 -12.82
C ILE A 513 -3.38 2.99 -11.80
N VAL A 514 -2.78 2.19 -10.90
CA VAL A 514 -1.70 2.69 -10.05
C VAL A 514 -0.39 2.49 -10.81
N ALA A 515 0.21 3.58 -11.25
CA ALA A 515 1.51 3.59 -11.91
C ALA A 515 2.61 3.94 -10.92
N GLY A 516 3.76 3.28 -11.02
CA GLY A 516 4.90 3.58 -10.17
C GLY A 516 6.20 3.00 -10.73
N ALA A 517 7.25 3.05 -9.91
CA ALA A 517 8.62 2.63 -10.24
C ALA A 517 9.37 3.48 -11.29
N GLU A 518 8.65 4.32 -12.04
CA GLU A 518 9.14 5.37 -12.94
C GLU A 518 8.08 6.49 -13.07
N ALA A 519 8.50 7.67 -13.54
CA ALA A 519 7.59 8.79 -13.79
C ALA A 519 6.69 8.48 -14.99
N VAL A 520 5.41 8.85 -14.90
CA VAL A 520 4.46 8.63 -16.01
C VAL A 520 4.47 9.79 -16.99
N LYS A 521 4.65 9.49 -18.27
CA LYS A 521 4.67 10.47 -19.34
C LYS A 521 3.27 11.07 -19.58
N PRO A 522 3.16 12.38 -19.88
CA PRO A 522 1.88 13.03 -20.18
C PRO A 522 1.11 12.33 -21.31
N GLU A 523 1.81 11.79 -22.30
CA GLU A 523 1.23 11.08 -23.45
C GLU A 523 0.55 9.78 -23.01
N THR A 524 1.18 9.02 -22.11
CA THR A 524 0.61 7.80 -21.52
C THR A 524 -0.65 8.14 -20.73
N ARG A 525 -0.61 9.19 -19.88
CA ARG A 525 -1.81 9.68 -19.15
C ARG A 525 -2.95 10.01 -20.09
N ARG A 526 -2.64 10.77 -21.14
CA ARG A 526 -3.60 11.22 -22.15
C ARG A 526 -4.23 10.04 -22.87
N ALA A 527 -3.42 9.08 -23.32
CA ALA A 527 -3.89 7.90 -24.02
C ALA A 527 -4.91 7.11 -23.18
N TYR A 528 -4.63 6.86 -21.89
CA TYR A 528 -5.56 6.14 -21.03
C TYR A 528 -6.83 6.93 -20.71
N ARG A 529 -6.70 8.24 -20.47
CA ARG A 529 -7.85 9.11 -20.17
C ARG A 529 -8.77 9.26 -21.38
N GLU A 530 -8.24 9.58 -22.55
CA GLU A 530 -9.02 9.92 -23.74
C GLU A 530 -9.52 8.67 -24.48
N ARG A 531 -8.72 7.60 -24.53
CA ARG A 531 -9.07 6.39 -25.31
C ARG A 531 -9.80 5.32 -24.50
N PHE A 532 -9.53 5.24 -23.20
CA PHE A 532 -10.03 4.15 -22.35
C PHE A 532 -10.88 4.61 -21.16
N ASP A 533 -11.06 5.92 -20.97
CA ASP A 533 -11.76 6.51 -19.81
C ASP A 533 -11.19 6.03 -18.45
N ALA A 534 -9.88 5.76 -18.43
CA ALA A 534 -9.18 5.22 -17.26
C ALA A 534 -8.20 6.25 -16.72
N SER A 535 -8.20 6.46 -15.40
CA SER A 535 -7.27 7.37 -14.74
C SER A 535 -5.95 6.68 -14.36
N ILE A 536 -4.81 7.26 -14.70
CA ILE A 536 -3.52 6.84 -14.16
C ILE A 536 -3.18 7.71 -12.94
N ILE A 537 -3.07 7.07 -11.78
CA ILE A 537 -2.62 7.69 -10.53
C ILE A 537 -1.20 7.23 -10.21
N GLU A 538 -0.28 8.16 -9.97
CA GLU A 538 1.11 7.80 -9.61
C GLU A 538 1.22 7.45 -8.13
N GLY A 539 2.03 6.45 -7.83
CA GLY A 539 2.50 6.14 -6.49
C GLY A 539 4.02 6.06 -6.43
N PHE A 540 4.56 6.44 -5.28
CA PHE A 540 5.97 6.31 -4.95
C PHE A 540 6.16 5.27 -3.85
N GLY A 541 7.24 4.52 -3.96
CA GLY A 541 7.55 3.47 -3.03
C GLY A 541 8.90 2.83 -3.26
N LEU A 542 9.31 2.03 -2.28
CA LEU A 542 10.57 1.32 -2.23
C LEU A 542 10.35 0.01 -1.49
N THR A 543 11.13 -1.02 -1.82
CA THR A 543 10.97 -2.36 -1.24
C THR A 543 11.04 -2.35 0.28
N GLU A 544 11.88 -1.48 0.83
CA GLU A 544 12.12 -1.22 2.24
C GLU A 544 10.91 -0.66 3.00
N ALA A 545 9.89 -0.15 2.30
CA ALA A 545 8.64 0.36 2.87
C ALA A 545 7.40 -0.45 2.42
N ALA A 546 7.63 -1.65 1.90
CA ALA A 546 6.64 -2.70 1.66
C ALA A 546 5.47 -2.51 0.65
N PRO A 547 5.51 -1.78 -0.49
CA PRO A 547 6.43 -0.72 -0.89
C PRO A 547 5.84 0.70 -0.87
N VAL A 548 4.51 0.87 -0.83
CA VAL A 548 3.89 2.15 -1.18
C VAL A 548 4.07 3.15 -0.05
N VAL A 549 4.63 4.32 -0.35
CA VAL A 549 4.86 5.39 0.62
C VAL A 549 3.91 6.55 0.38
N ALA A 550 3.74 6.95 -0.87
CA ALA A 550 2.85 8.02 -1.28
C ALA A 550 2.04 7.60 -2.50
N VAL A 551 0.82 8.11 -2.63
CA VAL A 551 -0.03 7.84 -3.79
C VAL A 551 -0.93 9.01 -4.10
N ASN A 552 -1.12 9.31 -5.39
CA ASN A 552 -2.25 10.09 -5.87
C ASN A 552 -3.53 9.26 -5.72
N THR A 553 -4.66 9.93 -5.60
CA THR A 553 -5.97 9.27 -5.60
C THR A 553 -6.85 9.90 -6.68
N ALA A 554 -7.96 9.27 -7.07
CA ALA A 554 -8.84 9.75 -8.14
C ALA A 554 -9.31 11.20 -7.95
N ILE A 555 -9.36 11.67 -6.70
CA ILE A 555 -9.81 13.02 -6.34
C ILE A 555 -8.69 13.93 -5.80
N HIS A 556 -7.63 13.36 -5.23
CA HIS A 556 -6.44 14.04 -4.74
C HIS A 556 -5.28 13.62 -5.65
N ASN A 557 -5.42 13.96 -6.93
CA ASN A 557 -4.41 13.76 -7.94
C ASN A 557 -3.79 15.11 -8.31
N ARG A 558 -2.47 15.11 -8.52
CA ARG A 558 -1.76 16.21 -9.16
C ARG A 558 -0.75 15.60 -10.11
N ASP A 559 -0.98 15.79 -11.41
CA ASP A 559 -0.09 15.31 -12.47
C ASP A 559 1.34 15.84 -12.23
N GLY A 560 2.36 14.99 -12.39
CA GLY A 560 3.76 15.33 -12.09
C GLY A 560 4.15 15.22 -10.60
N THR A 561 3.25 14.71 -9.75
CA THR A 561 3.53 14.38 -8.35
C THR A 561 3.25 12.90 -8.11
N VAL A 562 3.74 12.36 -7.00
CA VAL A 562 3.44 10.99 -6.54
C VAL A 562 2.37 10.96 -5.45
N GLY A 563 1.64 12.06 -5.31
CA GLY A 563 0.59 12.24 -4.31
C GLY A 563 1.12 12.49 -2.91
N ARG A 564 0.36 12.05 -1.91
CA ARG A 564 0.60 12.35 -0.49
C ARG A 564 0.96 11.05 0.26
N LEU A 565 1.69 11.16 1.37
CA LEU A 565 2.04 9.99 2.19
C LEU A 565 0.79 9.20 2.60
N LEU A 566 0.97 7.88 2.66
CA LEU A 566 -0.01 7.00 3.28
C LEU A 566 -0.09 7.23 4.80
N PRO A 567 -1.21 6.84 5.45
CA PRO A 567 -1.40 7.07 6.88
C PRO A 567 -0.31 6.43 7.75
N ALA A 568 -0.01 7.07 8.89
CA ALA A 568 1.01 6.63 9.85
C ALA A 568 2.47 6.57 9.32
N ILE A 569 2.73 7.08 8.12
CA ILE A 569 4.10 7.33 7.65
C ILE A 569 4.50 8.74 8.06
N ARG A 570 5.71 8.87 8.58
CA ARG A 570 6.37 10.13 8.87
C ARG A 570 7.48 10.37 7.87
N MET A 571 7.71 11.64 7.54
CA MET A 571 8.86 12.04 6.74
C MET A 571 9.71 13.09 7.44
N LYS A 572 11.00 13.06 7.13
CA LYS A 572 11.97 14.10 7.44
C LYS A 572 12.70 14.45 6.16
N LEU A 573 12.80 15.74 5.84
CA LEU A 573 13.61 16.22 4.73
C LEU A 573 14.92 16.77 5.27
N GLU A 574 16.02 16.16 4.84
CA GLU A 574 17.37 16.67 5.12
C GLU A 574 17.78 17.64 3.99
N PRO A 575 18.14 18.90 4.29
CA PRO A 575 18.56 19.85 3.28
C PRO A 575 19.73 19.32 2.44
N VAL A 576 19.69 19.58 1.13
CA VAL A 576 20.77 19.20 0.20
C VAL A 576 21.41 20.46 -0.35
N GLU A 577 22.73 20.58 -0.20
CA GLU A 577 23.50 21.70 -0.73
C GLU A 577 23.29 21.85 -2.26
N GLY A 578 23.01 23.08 -2.70
CA GLY A 578 22.78 23.39 -4.11
C GLY A 578 21.36 23.07 -4.62
N ILE A 579 20.43 22.63 -3.77
CA ILE A 579 19.02 22.43 -4.13
C ILE A 579 18.13 23.21 -3.16
N GLU A 580 17.66 24.36 -3.63
CA GLU A 580 16.63 25.14 -2.94
C GLU A 580 15.25 24.46 -3.15
N ASP A 581 14.40 24.41 -2.12
CA ASP A 581 13.05 23.80 -2.13
C ASP A 581 12.93 22.26 -2.27
N ALA A 582 14.01 21.50 -2.04
CA ALA A 582 13.94 20.05 -1.91
C ALA A 582 14.93 19.51 -0.87
N GLY A 583 14.66 18.29 -0.38
CA GLY A 583 15.51 17.62 0.58
C GLY A 583 15.60 16.13 0.36
N ARG A 584 16.62 15.51 0.94
CA ARG A 584 16.77 14.05 0.98
C ARG A 584 15.70 13.47 1.88
N LEU A 585 14.96 12.51 1.36
CA LEU A 585 13.80 11.92 2.02
C LEU A 585 14.22 10.82 3.00
N TRP A 586 13.81 11.00 4.25
CA TRP A 586 13.91 10.01 5.31
C TRP A 586 12.51 9.61 5.77
N LEU A 587 12.28 8.31 5.99
CA LEU A 587 10.96 7.76 6.31
C LEU A 587 10.95 6.93 7.60
N ASP A 588 9.82 6.97 8.29
CA ASP A 588 9.50 6.08 9.41
C ASP A 588 8.02 5.70 9.36
N GLY A 589 7.69 4.47 9.75
CA GLY A 589 6.31 3.99 9.72
C GLY A 589 6.18 2.49 10.02
N PRO A 590 4.93 2.01 10.23
CA PRO A 590 4.69 0.61 10.56
C PRO A 590 4.98 -0.36 9.41
N ASN A 591 5.09 0.14 8.18
CA ASN A 591 5.37 -0.60 6.95
C ASN A 591 6.87 -0.74 6.63
N MET A 592 7.75 -0.17 7.46
CA MET A 592 9.20 -0.27 7.26
C MET A 592 9.70 -1.71 7.40
N MET A 593 10.75 -2.02 6.65
CA MET A 593 11.48 -3.27 6.75
C MET A 593 12.04 -3.50 8.15
N MET A 594 12.34 -4.76 8.44
CA MET A 594 13.09 -5.11 9.65
C MET A 594 14.56 -4.71 9.54
N GLY A 595 15.11 -4.76 8.33
CA GLY A 595 16.53 -4.52 8.06
C GLY A 595 17.02 -5.22 6.80
N TYR A 596 18.33 -5.22 6.61
CA TYR A 596 18.99 -5.88 5.47
C TYR A 596 19.78 -7.11 5.91
N MET A 597 19.92 -8.07 5.00
CA MET A 597 21.05 -9.00 4.96
C MET A 597 21.92 -8.64 3.76
N THR A 598 23.24 -8.63 3.95
CA THR A 598 24.22 -8.21 2.93
C THR A 598 25.22 -9.33 2.66
N ALA A 599 25.89 -9.28 1.51
CA ALA A 599 26.81 -10.33 1.08
C ALA A 599 28.04 -10.49 1.99
N ASP A 600 28.45 -9.41 2.68
CA ASP A 600 29.54 -9.41 3.67
C ASP A 600 29.09 -9.97 5.03
N ARG A 601 27.78 -10.00 5.31
CA ARG A 601 27.19 -10.64 6.50
C ARG A 601 26.01 -11.55 6.15
N PRO A 602 26.26 -12.68 5.45
CA PRO A 602 25.19 -13.56 5.00
C PRO A 602 24.35 -14.12 6.15
N GLY A 603 23.02 -14.02 6.04
CA GLY A 603 22.07 -14.53 7.03
C GLY A 603 21.98 -13.70 8.33
N GLU A 604 22.83 -12.70 8.52
CA GLU A 604 22.77 -11.78 9.65
C GLU A 604 21.87 -10.59 9.30
N LEU A 605 20.76 -10.46 10.02
CA LEU A 605 19.87 -9.31 9.89
C LEU A 605 20.50 -8.08 10.56
N GLN A 606 20.84 -7.08 9.77
CA GLN A 606 21.21 -5.74 10.23
C GLN A 606 19.93 -4.92 10.39
N PRO A 607 19.47 -4.68 11.63
CA PRO A 607 18.17 -4.05 11.87
C PRO A 607 18.14 -2.61 11.38
N LEU A 608 16.96 -2.15 10.97
CA LEU A 608 16.72 -0.73 10.71
C LEU A 608 16.78 0.05 12.04
N GLU A 609 17.68 1.04 12.12
CA GLU A 609 17.80 1.93 13.27
C GLU A 609 17.19 3.30 12.96
N GLY A 610 16.07 3.64 13.61
CA GLY A 610 15.43 4.94 13.47
C GLY A 610 14.84 5.19 12.08
N TRP A 611 15.22 6.31 11.46
CA TRP A 611 14.68 6.74 10.16
C TRP A 611 15.41 6.03 9.01
N HIS A 612 14.67 5.62 7.99
CA HIS A 612 15.24 5.05 6.78
C HIS A 612 15.48 6.13 5.73
N ASP A 613 16.73 6.25 5.28
CA ASP A 613 17.12 7.05 4.13
C ASP A 613 16.71 6.36 2.83
N THR A 614 15.82 6.99 2.05
CA THR A 614 15.39 6.41 0.77
C THR A 614 16.42 6.61 -0.35
N GLY A 615 17.36 7.54 -0.16
CA GLY A 615 18.29 7.99 -1.19
C GLY A 615 17.65 8.85 -2.29
N ASP A 616 16.39 9.25 -2.13
CA ASP A 616 15.67 10.12 -3.07
C ASP A 616 15.61 11.57 -2.56
N ILE A 617 15.67 12.51 -3.50
CA ILE A 617 15.50 13.94 -3.25
C ILE A 617 14.10 14.32 -3.70
N VAL A 618 13.34 14.95 -2.80
CA VAL A 618 11.94 15.30 -3.05
C VAL A 618 11.65 16.73 -2.64
N SER A 619 10.74 17.37 -3.38
CA SER A 619 10.11 18.62 -2.94
C SER A 619 8.67 18.31 -2.51
N VAL A 620 8.20 18.99 -1.48
CA VAL A 620 6.82 18.85 -1.00
C VAL A 620 6.16 20.21 -1.00
N ASP A 621 4.97 20.28 -1.61
CA ASP A 621 4.22 21.53 -1.65
C ASP A 621 3.34 21.74 -0.40
N ARG A 622 2.73 22.93 -0.30
CA ARG A 622 1.85 23.34 0.81
C ARG A 622 0.65 22.42 1.06
N ASP A 623 0.24 21.65 0.06
CA ASP A 623 -0.89 20.72 0.16
C ASP A 623 -0.40 19.30 0.50
N GLY A 624 0.92 19.07 0.51
CA GLY A 624 1.54 17.80 0.84
C GLY A 624 1.85 16.88 -0.32
N PHE A 625 1.68 17.37 -1.55
CA PHE A 625 2.02 16.56 -2.71
C PHE A 625 3.52 16.52 -2.88
N ILE A 626 4.02 15.31 -3.11
CA ILE A 626 5.45 15.02 -3.20
C ILE A 626 5.82 14.95 -4.68
N THR A 627 6.88 15.66 -5.07
CA THR A 627 7.50 15.54 -6.40
C THR A 627 8.90 14.95 -6.24
N ILE A 628 9.16 13.84 -6.94
CA ILE A 628 10.49 13.22 -6.97
C ILE A 628 11.39 14.05 -7.89
N ARG A 629 12.47 14.61 -7.35
CA ARG A 629 13.47 15.38 -8.12
C ARG A 629 14.57 14.49 -8.70
N GLY A 630 14.79 13.33 -8.10
CA GLY A 630 15.72 12.30 -8.56
C GLY A 630 16.30 11.52 -7.38
N ARG A 631 17.15 10.54 -7.68
CA ARG A 631 17.98 9.89 -6.66
C ARG A 631 19.20 10.75 -6.36
N ALA A 632 19.61 10.86 -5.10
CA ALA A 632 20.80 11.61 -4.71
C ALA A 632 22.06 11.18 -5.50
N LYS A 633 22.20 9.88 -5.81
CA LYS A 633 23.30 9.33 -6.64
C LYS A 633 23.16 9.60 -8.15
N ARG A 634 22.04 10.17 -8.60
CA ARG A 634 21.71 10.49 -10.00
C ARG A 634 21.66 12.00 -10.22
N PHE A 635 22.43 12.74 -9.44
CA PHE A 635 22.76 14.14 -9.67
C PHE A 635 24.22 14.25 -10.10
N ALA A 636 24.48 15.07 -11.11
CA ALA A 636 25.83 15.49 -11.45
C ALA A 636 26.20 16.73 -10.62
N LYS A 637 27.36 16.72 -9.98
CA LYS A 637 27.94 17.86 -9.26
C LYS A 637 28.80 18.67 -10.21
N ILE A 638 28.22 19.73 -10.77
CA ILE A 638 28.85 20.53 -11.81
C ILE A 638 29.09 21.94 -11.30
N ALA A 639 30.35 22.29 -11.07
CA ALA A 639 30.77 23.60 -10.55
C ALA A 639 30.05 24.02 -9.25
N GLY A 640 29.76 23.04 -8.38
CA GLY A 640 29.04 23.26 -7.11
C GLY A 640 27.52 23.16 -7.21
N GLU A 641 26.95 23.09 -8.42
CA GLU A 641 25.51 22.91 -8.62
C GLU A 641 25.14 21.42 -8.80
N MET A 642 23.98 21.04 -8.28
CA MET A 642 23.45 19.68 -8.38
C MET A 642 22.44 19.58 -9.53
N VAL A 643 22.85 18.95 -10.63
CA VAL A 643 22.00 18.80 -11.83
C VAL A 643 21.39 17.40 -11.88
N SER A 644 20.06 17.31 -11.87
CA SER A 644 19.35 16.01 -11.94
C SER A 644 19.49 15.37 -13.31
N LEU A 645 20.16 14.21 -13.38
CA LEU A 645 20.32 13.45 -14.63
C LEU A 645 18.97 12.96 -15.19
N GLY A 646 18.01 12.66 -14.31
CA GLY A 646 16.65 12.27 -14.74
C GLY A 646 15.90 13.42 -15.40
N ALA A 647 16.09 14.66 -14.92
CA ALA A 647 15.49 15.83 -15.55
C ALA A 647 16.10 16.10 -16.94
N VAL A 648 17.41 15.85 -17.10
CA VAL A 648 18.07 15.88 -18.41
C VAL A 648 17.45 14.85 -19.36
N GLU A 649 17.25 13.63 -18.89
CA GLU A 649 16.62 12.56 -19.68
C GLU A 649 15.20 12.95 -20.12
N MET A 650 14.39 13.55 -19.24
CA MET A 650 13.05 14.05 -19.60
C MET A 650 13.09 15.14 -20.68
N LEU A 651 14.03 16.09 -20.57
CA LEU A 651 14.23 17.14 -21.56
C LEU A 651 14.60 16.55 -22.93
N VAL A 652 15.59 15.66 -22.95
CA VAL A 652 16.07 14.99 -24.17
C VAL A 652 14.97 14.11 -24.79
N GLN A 653 14.22 13.38 -23.96
CA GLN A 653 13.10 12.55 -24.40
C GLN A 653 12.01 13.40 -25.08
N SER A 654 11.80 14.65 -24.65
CA SER A 654 10.83 15.53 -25.28
C SER A 654 11.28 16.03 -26.66
N LEU A 655 12.60 16.10 -26.89
CA LEU A 655 13.17 16.44 -28.20
C LEU A 655 13.15 15.25 -29.17
N TRP A 656 13.56 14.07 -28.68
CA TRP A 656 13.63 12.82 -29.46
C TRP A 656 12.74 11.74 -28.82
N PRO A 657 11.41 11.81 -28.98
CA PRO A 657 10.45 10.98 -28.23
C PRO A 657 10.44 9.50 -28.59
N GLU A 658 10.83 9.15 -29.81
CA GLU A 658 10.86 7.77 -30.28
C GLU A 658 12.16 7.03 -29.91
N GLU A 659 13.13 7.77 -29.38
CA GLU A 659 14.46 7.28 -29.09
C GLU A 659 14.65 7.01 -27.58
N ARG A 660 15.65 6.20 -27.24
CA ARG A 660 16.05 5.94 -25.85
C ARG A 660 17.24 6.80 -25.49
N HIS A 661 17.23 7.30 -24.25
CA HIS A 661 18.24 8.23 -23.73
C HIS A 661 18.69 7.83 -22.32
N ALA A 662 19.96 8.03 -22.03
CA ALA A 662 20.53 7.90 -20.70
C ALA A 662 21.54 9.02 -20.44
N ALA A 663 21.31 9.82 -19.41
CA ALA A 663 22.26 10.82 -18.95
C ALA A 663 23.15 10.23 -17.85
N VAL A 664 24.45 10.40 -17.99
CA VAL A 664 25.46 9.94 -17.03
C VAL A 664 26.42 11.06 -16.66
N ALA A 665 26.84 11.09 -15.41
CA ALA A 665 27.88 11.99 -14.93
C ALA A 665 29.26 11.34 -15.09
N VAL A 666 30.20 12.06 -15.68
CA VAL A 666 31.60 11.67 -15.81
C VAL A 666 32.51 12.76 -15.20
N PRO A 667 33.72 12.41 -14.74
CA PRO A 667 34.66 13.39 -14.18
C PRO A 667 35.02 14.49 -15.19
N ASP A 668 35.09 15.73 -14.71
CA ASP A 668 35.58 16.89 -15.45
C ASP A 668 36.60 17.66 -14.61
N LYS A 669 37.80 17.92 -15.18
CA LYS A 669 38.92 18.53 -14.44
C LYS A 669 38.62 19.95 -13.94
N ARG A 670 37.72 20.69 -14.57
CA ARG A 670 37.43 22.10 -14.25
C ARG A 670 36.17 22.25 -13.42
N ARG A 671 35.17 21.40 -13.68
CA ARG A 671 33.82 21.53 -13.12
C ARG A 671 33.49 20.43 -12.09
N GLY A 672 34.43 19.54 -11.81
CA GLY A 672 34.21 18.35 -10.97
C GLY A 672 33.59 17.23 -11.80
N GLU A 673 32.37 17.45 -12.29
CA GLU A 673 31.68 16.55 -13.21
C GLU A 673 31.12 17.28 -14.43
N ARG A 674 30.78 16.51 -15.46
CA ARG A 674 29.98 16.95 -16.61
C ARG A 674 29.01 15.85 -17.03
N ILE A 675 27.95 16.25 -17.74
CA ILE A 675 26.91 15.32 -18.21
C ILE A 675 27.24 14.86 -19.64
N VAL A 676 27.14 13.56 -19.84
CA VAL A 676 27.20 12.91 -21.15
C VAL A 676 25.85 12.26 -21.43
N LEU A 677 25.32 12.51 -22.62
CA LEU A 677 24.12 11.86 -23.11
C LEU A 677 24.50 10.61 -23.92
N VAL A 678 24.01 9.45 -23.53
CA VAL A 678 24.03 8.22 -24.33
C VAL A 678 22.65 8.07 -24.98
N THR A 679 22.57 7.93 -26.30
CA THR A 679 21.29 7.97 -27.02
C THR A 679 21.25 7.03 -28.23
N THR A 680 20.05 6.51 -28.53
CA THR A 680 19.76 5.80 -29.79
C THR A 680 19.42 6.72 -30.96
N ALA A 681 19.24 8.02 -30.70
CA ALA A 681 19.06 9.03 -31.74
C ALA A 681 20.35 9.19 -32.57
N GLY A 682 20.45 8.48 -33.69
CA GLY A 682 21.63 8.48 -34.56
C GLY A 682 21.95 9.85 -35.17
N ASP A 683 20.93 10.70 -35.35
CA ASP A 683 21.04 12.07 -35.85
C ASP A 683 21.14 13.12 -34.74
N ALA A 684 21.23 12.71 -33.46
CA ALA A 684 21.31 13.64 -32.34
C ALA A 684 22.44 14.67 -32.52
N ASP A 685 22.07 15.94 -32.37
CA ASP A 685 22.94 17.11 -32.53
C ASP A 685 22.94 17.94 -31.23
N PRO A 686 24.13 18.21 -30.62
CA PRO A 686 24.23 19.06 -29.44
C PRO A 686 23.64 20.46 -29.63
N GLU A 687 23.75 21.04 -30.83
CA GLU A 687 23.20 22.38 -31.10
C GLU A 687 21.67 22.37 -31.00
N GLN A 688 21.04 21.38 -31.63
CA GLN A 688 19.59 21.18 -31.58
C GLN A 688 19.11 21.01 -30.14
N LEU A 689 19.82 20.20 -29.34
CA LEU A 689 19.50 19.98 -27.93
C LEU A 689 19.63 21.26 -27.09
N ARG A 690 20.66 22.07 -27.35
CA ARG A 690 20.85 23.36 -26.67
C ARG A 690 19.76 24.37 -27.01
N GLN A 691 19.38 24.48 -28.28
CA GLN A 691 18.30 25.36 -28.70
C GLN A 691 16.95 24.92 -28.11
N PHE A 692 16.69 23.61 -28.06
CA PHE A 692 15.50 23.06 -27.43
C PHE A 692 15.49 23.31 -25.92
N GLY A 693 16.59 23.03 -25.23
CA GLY A 693 16.76 23.27 -23.80
C GLY A 693 16.51 24.74 -23.43
N LYS A 694 17.06 25.68 -24.20
CA LYS A 694 16.82 27.12 -24.00
C LYS A 694 15.34 27.49 -24.17
N LYS A 695 14.65 26.93 -25.16
CA LYS A 695 13.21 27.13 -25.36
C LYS A 695 12.38 26.52 -24.22
N ALA A 696 12.83 25.42 -23.65
CA ALA A 696 12.19 24.74 -22.52
C ALA A 696 12.54 25.35 -21.15
N GLY A 697 13.38 26.39 -21.11
CA GLY A 697 13.80 27.04 -19.86
C GLY A 697 14.80 26.25 -19.03
N ALA A 698 15.51 25.29 -19.62
CA ALA A 698 16.54 24.51 -18.94
C ALA A 698 17.80 25.37 -18.68
N ALA A 699 18.43 25.19 -17.52
CA ALA A 699 19.70 25.82 -17.21
C ALA A 699 20.80 25.32 -18.18
N GLU A 700 21.76 26.17 -18.54
CA GLU A 700 22.81 25.81 -19.51
C GLU A 700 23.65 24.61 -19.03
N LEU A 701 23.90 24.50 -17.72
CA LEU A 701 24.64 23.39 -17.12
C LEU A 701 23.88 22.04 -17.23
N MET A 702 22.57 22.08 -17.49
CA MET A 702 21.70 20.90 -17.63
C MET A 702 21.76 20.30 -19.03
N VAL A 703 22.16 21.07 -20.05
CA VAL A 703 22.18 20.61 -21.43
C VAL A 703 23.51 19.87 -21.71
N PRO A 704 23.48 18.57 -22.04
CA PRO A 704 24.69 17.82 -22.40
C PRO A 704 25.29 18.34 -23.70
N ASN A 705 26.60 18.59 -23.69
CA ASN A 705 27.36 18.89 -24.91
C ASN A 705 27.99 17.62 -25.53
N ASP A 706 28.29 16.62 -24.69
CA ASP A 706 28.84 15.35 -25.13
C ASP A 706 27.70 14.36 -25.39
N ILE A 707 27.56 13.91 -26.64
CA ILE A 707 26.55 12.93 -27.07
C ILE A 707 27.25 11.68 -27.63
N ILE A 708 26.94 10.52 -27.05
CA ILE A 708 27.39 9.21 -27.47
C ILE A 708 26.21 8.47 -28.09
N LYS A 709 26.34 8.16 -29.38
CA LYS A 709 25.33 7.48 -30.18
C LYS A 709 25.55 5.98 -30.12
N VAL A 710 24.50 5.21 -29.84
CA VAL A 710 24.51 3.75 -29.69
C VAL A 710 23.30 3.13 -30.38
N ASP A 711 23.40 1.88 -30.84
CA ASP A 711 22.24 1.20 -31.43
C ASP A 711 21.22 0.79 -30.34
N GLU A 712 21.72 0.39 -29.17
CA GLU A 712 20.91 0.06 -27.99
C GLU A 712 21.52 0.62 -26.70
N ILE A 713 20.66 1.07 -25.80
CA ILE A 713 21.06 1.44 -24.43
C ILE A 713 21.09 0.19 -23.54
N PRO A 714 22.14 -0.02 -22.73
CA PRO A 714 22.18 -1.10 -21.75
C PRO A 714 20.96 -1.08 -20.81
N VAL A 715 20.31 -2.23 -20.65
CA VAL A 715 19.16 -2.40 -19.74
C VAL A 715 19.37 -3.57 -18.79
N LEU A 716 18.82 -3.47 -17.59
CA LEU A 716 18.68 -4.55 -16.63
C LEU A 716 17.60 -5.52 -17.10
N GLY A 717 17.60 -6.77 -16.63
CA GLY A 717 16.54 -7.74 -16.98
C GLY A 717 15.13 -7.40 -16.43
N SER A 718 14.98 -6.29 -15.71
CA SER A 718 13.67 -5.68 -15.39
C SER A 718 13.13 -4.76 -16.50
N GLY A 719 13.92 -4.50 -17.55
CA GLY A 719 13.62 -3.56 -18.62
C GLY A 719 14.08 -2.11 -18.36
N LYS A 720 14.61 -1.81 -17.16
CA LYS A 720 15.11 -0.48 -16.79
C LYS A 720 16.52 -0.23 -17.33
N THR A 721 16.87 1.02 -17.61
CA THR A 721 18.22 1.43 -18.02
C THR A 721 19.28 1.02 -16.98
N ASP A 722 20.36 0.39 -17.45
CA ASP A 722 21.56 0.09 -16.65
C ASP A 722 22.56 1.26 -16.74
N TYR A 723 22.42 2.18 -15.79
CA TYR A 723 23.26 3.38 -15.71
C TYR A 723 24.71 3.10 -15.37
N VAL A 724 25.02 1.96 -14.74
CA VAL A 724 26.42 1.60 -14.43
C VAL A 724 27.13 1.24 -15.72
N SER A 725 26.50 0.36 -16.52
CA SER A 725 27.01 -0.02 -17.83
C SER A 725 27.03 1.16 -18.80
N ALA A 726 25.99 2.00 -18.82
CA ALA A 726 25.97 3.21 -19.65
C ALA A 726 27.06 4.21 -19.27
N ARG A 727 27.35 4.40 -17.96
CA ARG A 727 28.44 5.27 -17.49
C ARG A 727 29.81 4.70 -17.88
N LYS A 728 30.01 3.39 -17.73
CA LYS A 728 31.25 2.73 -18.17
C LYS A 728 31.47 2.91 -19.66
N LEU A 729 30.44 2.67 -20.47
CA LEU A 729 30.47 2.92 -21.91
C LEU A 729 30.87 4.36 -22.24
N ALA A 730 30.32 5.34 -21.51
CA ALA A 730 30.66 6.74 -21.70
C ALA A 730 32.12 7.06 -21.36
N ILE A 731 32.62 6.54 -20.24
CA ILE A 731 34.02 6.70 -19.82
C ILE A 731 34.97 6.11 -20.86
N ASP A 732 34.67 4.89 -21.34
CA ASP A 732 35.51 4.18 -22.30
C ASP A 732 35.54 4.91 -23.66
N ARG A 733 34.37 5.36 -24.16
CA ARG A 733 34.26 6.12 -25.42
C ARG A 733 34.94 7.50 -25.36
N LEU A 734 34.97 8.13 -24.19
CA LEU A 734 35.59 9.45 -23.98
C LEU A 734 37.07 9.37 -23.54
N GLY A 735 37.63 8.16 -23.37
CA GLY A 735 39.02 7.97 -22.94
C GLY A 735 39.29 8.45 -21.51
N LEU A 736 38.29 8.42 -20.63
CA LEU A 736 38.36 8.96 -19.27
C LEU A 736 38.79 7.93 -18.21
N SER A 737 39.20 6.72 -18.61
CA SER A 737 39.47 5.60 -17.69
C SER A 737 40.58 5.86 -16.67
N ALA A 738 41.50 6.81 -16.92
CA ALA A 738 42.54 7.20 -15.97
C ALA A 738 42.10 8.30 -14.97
N ALA A 739 40.95 8.94 -15.22
CA ALA A 739 40.41 10.04 -14.42
C ALA A 739 39.11 9.66 -13.67
N ALA A 740 38.53 8.49 -13.98
CA ALA A 740 37.30 7.93 -13.41
C ALA A 740 37.61 6.80 -12.44
#